data_AF-A0A949SP96-F1
#
_entry.id   AF-A0A949SP96-F1
#
_cell.length_a   1.000
_cell.length_b   1.000
_cell.length_c   1.000
_cell.angle_alpha   90.00
_cell.angle_beta   90.00
_cell.angle_gamma   90.00
#
_symmetry.space_group_name_H-M   'P 1'
#
loop_
_entity.id
_entity.type
_entity.pdbx_description
1 polymer ?
#
loop_
_entity_poly.entity_id
_entity_poly.type
_entity_poly.pdbx_seq_one_letter_code
_entity_poly.pdbx_strand_id
1 'polypeptide(L)'
;MFSKFFRTAACSSILVLLFAVSSFSQVSGIDPNYNAVPSTALSALGSSVQQEEAITADGKVLIWGGSLATNGLAKGKLARLNADGSVDTSFTYCHCGIDLFVNAAPLPDGKVLVAGRTGNQAKVVRLNIDGSLDPTFTFALGTSPPPPNMGEWAAIVAIRDDGKIYITKRWSQMGHSGIDVYRVDPGGSVDTTFTPVFIGSGSPNYSNLSAIELLPGGGFFIAITTNAFSNTYADVKKYTAAGTIDSSWTPPAFPSGFPLQYSVSDLSASADGSLLVAGWFTAINGTPIKNLVRLMPAGNVDLTFTPPDTFQGAQVQNISGGKILYSASSVLGGGNRLMRLNSNGSLDPTYTMDPSVSEFKNRWAIDASERTIFVSDDSFVRLLSNGTHDTSFNSNVGAFGTVSAVARQSDGKVLLAGTFTKFNGAASANLVRTEQDGTLDSSFNSGTGFNSPPSDLFVQPDGKIIAIGTFQQYNGAAVGTIIRILPNGVLDTSFNVTLDADRYPFALELLSDGRIYIGGNFSTVNGTSRPGVARLNSDGSLDTNFNALIGGIPTISAVRVQPDGKVLIGGNFSGIGGFNRSGFARVDSTGALDQAFDPSDTSVGGIYVGSDGKIYTTPVLSASTGKILRRMPDGNVDPTYADTLFTSDSGDASLKSILVRSDGTVIVGGKFDKVAGRPGRNLVRLTPTGTLDAGFMPKGADLPVARLLESGADKAYVVGNFALIDSVPRAGNARFSIEPYRRVTPFDFDGDGKADFSVFRPSSNTWYQLFSSGIPFEAAAFGSAGDQPVPADFDGDGKTDLAIFRPSSGQWWYRSSITGTQIAFQIGAAGDRLVPSDFDADGKADYVVYRPSTSQWFRFGSTAGSMATVQFGIAGDIPVVGDFDGDGKGDLAIFRPSMGDWWYAASGSGNAQRATHFGANGDIPAPADFDGDGKTDMAIFRPSTGVWYVLKSSDYSALIVPFGLGTDKVVPADYDGDGKADIAVFRPSTGIWYVLRSTEGFLGLQWGNSTDIPAANSYITQGTTLRTGSLGSPRGMRSGR
;
A
#
# COMPACT_ATOMS: atom_id res chain seq x y z
N MET A 1 26.91 20.83 -0.29
CA MET A 1 28.09 21.00 -1.15
C MET A 1 28.01 19.96 -2.26
N PHE A 2 28.08 20.22 -3.56
CA PHE A 2 28.26 21.45 -4.35
C PHE A 2 27.52 21.30 -5.70
N SER A 3 26.92 22.36 -6.26
CA SER A 3 26.88 22.59 -7.72
C SER A 3 26.54 24.05 -8.06
N LYS A 4 27.39 24.71 -8.87
CA LYS A 4 27.22 26.02 -9.55
C LYS A 4 28.57 26.33 -10.24
N PHE A 5 28.68 26.79 -11.48
CA PHE A 5 27.74 27.34 -12.46
C PHE A 5 28.19 26.97 -13.89
N PHE A 6 27.28 26.93 -14.88
CA PHE A 6 27.34 27.81 -16.07
C PHE A 6 25.98 27.83 -16.81
N ARG A 7 25.70 28.90 -17.58
CA ARG A 7 24.46 29.13 -18.34
C ARG A 7 24.73 29.15 -19.85
N THR A 8 23.75 28.69 -20.66
CA THR A 8 23.34 29.12 -22.03
C THR A 8 22.55 27.95 -22.68
N ALA A 9 21.60 28.11 -23.61
CA ALA A 9 20.70 29.21 -23.97
C ALA A 9 19.41 28.62 -24.61
N ALA A 10 18.39 29.44 -24.81
CA ALA A 10 17.01 29.07 -25.19
C ALA A 10 16.80 28.23 -26.46
N CYS A 11 15.72 27.42 -26.47
CA CYS A 11 14.73 27.43 -27.57
C CYS A 11 13.36 26.90 -27.13
N SER A 12 12.31 27.28 -27.88
CA SER A 12 10.89 27.10 -27.55
C SER A 12 10.22 25.96 -28.34
N SER A 13 9.09 25.44 -27.85
CA SER A 13 7.78 25.38 -28.59
C SER A 13 6.90 24.12 -28.34
N ILE A 14 5.60 24.37 -28.13
CA ILE A 14 4.41 23.56 -28.55
C ILE A 14 4.05 22.27 -27.78
N LEU A 15 3.03 22.43 -26.92
CA LEU A 15 1.70 21.78 -26.92
C LEU A 15 1.54 20.31 -27.41
N VAL A 16 0.83 19.48 -26.62
CA VAL A 16 -0.53 18.93 -26.92
C VAL A 16 -1.10 18.27 -25.65
N LEU A 17 -2.37 18.58 -25.33
CA LEU A 17 -3.17 17.83 -24.34
C LEU A 17 -3.67 16.53 -24.95
N LEU A 18 -3.58 15.42 -24.21
CA LEU A 18 -4.48 14.27 -24.39
C LEU A 18 -4.51 13.42 -23.11
N PHE A 19 -5.47 13.72 -22.23
CA PHE A 19 -5.89 12.77 -21.19
C PHE A 19 -6.89 11.79 -21.80
N ALA A 20 -6.45 10.56 -22.05
CA ALA A 20 -7.36 9.43 -22.20
C ALA A 20 -7.49 8.75 -20.84
N VAL A 21 -8.64 8.92 -20.18
CA VAL A 21 -8.95 8.21 -18.94
C VAL A 21 -9.49 6.83 -19.34
N SER A 22 -8.61 5.84 -19.39
CA SER A 22 -9.01 4.44 -19.55
C SER A 22 -9.45 3.87 -18.20
N SER A 23 -10.74 3.63 -18.05
CA SER A 23 -11.32 2.96 -16.88
C SER A 23 -10.96 1.47 -16.92
N PHE A 24 -9.93 1.07 -16.17
CA PHE A 24 -9.58 -0.33 -15.94
C PHE A 24 -10.56 -1.00 -14.97
N SER A 25 -11.14 -2.14 -15.36
CA SER A 25 -11.58 -3.18 -14.42
C SER A 25 -10.35 -3.88 -13.84
N GLN A 26 -10.46 -4.54 -12.66
CA GLN A 26 -9.32 -5.18 -12.00
C GLN A 26 -9.64 -6.55 -11.40
N VAL A 27 -8.73 -7.50 -11.63
CA VAL A 27 -8.78 -8.88 -11.12
C VAL A 27 -8.76 -9.01 -9.59
N SER A 28 -8.28 -8.02 -8.84
CA SER A 28 -8.33 -8.02 -7.36
C SER A 28 -9.69 -7.58 -6.79
N GLY A 29 -10.61 -7.11 -7.63
CA GLY A 29 -11.82 -6.39 -7.20
C GLY A 29 -11.54 -4.99 -6.61
N ILE A 30 -10.29 -4.63 -6.31
CA ILE A 30 -9.94 -3.31 -5.79
C ILE A 30 -9.97 -2.28 -6.92
N ASP A 31 -10.37 -1.04 -6.63
CA ASP A 31 -10.40 0.05 -7.61
C ASP A 31 -8.98 0.63 -7.81
N PRO A 32 -8.41 0.64 -9.02
CA PRO A 32 -7.10 1.25 -9.27
C PRO A 32 -7.17 2.78 -9.23
N ASN A 33 -8.34 3.33 -9.62
CA ASN A 33 -8.56 4.76 -9.78
C ASN A 33 -8.94 5.43 -8.45
N TYR A 34 -8.98 4.68 -7.35
CA TYR A 34 -9.02 5.24 -6.00
C TYR A 34 -7.67 5.05 -5.32
N ASN A 35 -6.88 6.10 -5.28
CA ASN A 35 -5.52 6.05 -4.73
C ASN A 35 -5.25 7.20 -3.75
N ALA A 36 -5.95 7.17 -2.60
CA ALA A 36 -5.78 8.12 -1.52
C ALA A 36 -4.46 7.97 -0.72
N VAL A 37 -3.60 7.02 -1.10
CA VAL A 37 -2.18 6.98 -0.73
C VAL A 37 -1.36 6.91 -2.02
N PRO A 38 -0.54 7.91 -2.37
CA PRO A 38 0.35 7.83 -3.52
C PRO A 38 1.22 6.57 -3.43
N SER A 39 1.41 5.88 -4.56
CA SER A 39 2.24 4.65 -4.69
C SER A 39 3.75 4.88 -4.46
N THR A 40 4.09 6.01 -3.85
CA THR A 40 5.40 6.61 -3.63
C THR A 40 5.52 7.24 -2.24
N ALA A 41 4.55 7.05 -1.34
CA ALA A 41 4.64 7.53 0.03
C ALA A 41 5.71 6.76 0.82
N LEU A 42 6.64 7.48 1.46
CA LEU A 42 7.74 6.91 2.23
C LEU A 42 7.45 7.01 3.73
N SER A 43 7.14 5.90 4.37
CA SER A 43 7.00 5.80 5.82
C SER A 43 8.34 5.46 6.48
N ALA A 44 8.69 6.18 7.54
CA ALA A 44 9.74 5.76 8.46
C ALA A 44 9.15 4.72 9.45
N LEU A 45 9.73 3.52 9.49
CA LEU A 45 9.35 2.48 10.46
C LEU A 45 10.07 2.74 11.80
N GLY A 46 9.45 3.57 12.64
CA GLY A 46 9.84 3.78 14.04
C GLY A 46 10.18 5.23 14.39
N SER A 47 9.73 5.68 15.56
CA SER A 47 9.77 7.07 16.05
C SER A 47 11.15 7.57 16.52
N SER A 48 12.24 6.90 16.15
CA SER A 48 13.59 7.25 16.64
C SER A 48 14.70 6.66 15.79
N VAL A 49 14.90 7.18 14.58
CA VAL A 49 16.18 6.98 13.88
C VAL A 49 16.64 8.26 13.23
N GLN A 50 17.91 8.62 13.46
CA GLN A 50 18.54 9.76 12.82
C GLN A 50 18.52 9.57 11.31
N GLN A 51 17.71 10.37 10.64
CA GLN A 51 17.76 10.54 9.20
C GLN A 51 18.73 11.69 8.89
N GLU A 52 19.65 11.43 7.98
CA GLU A 52 20.56 12.40 7.40
C GLU A 52 20.26 12.52 5.90
N GLU A 53 20.58 13.68 5.34
CA GLU A 53 20.28 13.99 3.94
C GLU A 53 21.44 14.69 3.22
N ALA A 54 21.50 14.48 1.91
CA ALA A 54 22.40 15.20 1.02
C ALA A 54 21.67 15.56 -0.27
N ILE A 55 21.93 16.77 -0.77
CA ILE A 55 21.41 17.23 -2.05
C ILE A 55 22.43 16.89 -3.14
N THR A 56 21.92 16.24 -4.18
CA THR A 56 22.66 15.84 -5.38
C THR A 56 22.79 17.02 -6.37
N ALA A 57 23.69 16.91 -7.34
CA ALA A 57 23.97 17.99 -8.29
C ALA A 57 22.77 18.36 -9.19
N ASP A 58 21.84 17.43 -9.44
CA ASP A 58 20.57 17.61 -10.17
C ASP A 58 19.41 18.09 -9.27
N GLY A 59 19.67 18.37 -7.99
CA GLY A 59 18.68 18.91 -7.05
C GLY A 59 17.75 17.87 -6.43
N LYS A 60 17.99 16.57 -6.67
CA LYS A 60 17.35 15.47 -5.92
C LYS A 60 17.91 15.37 -4.50
N VAL A 61 17.15 14.77 -3.59
CA VAL A 61 17.54 14.59 -2.19
C VAL A 61 17.83 13.12 -1.93
N LEU A 62 19.07 12.80 -1.58
CA LEU A 62 19.43 11.49 -1.04
C LEU A 62 19.15 11.49 0.46
N ILE A 63 18.45 10.47 0.95
CA ILE A 63 18.04 10.35 2.35
C ILE A 63 18.41 8.97 2.90
N TRP A 64 18.98 8.92 4.09
CA TRP A 64 19.36 7.66 4.73
C TRP A 64 19.19 7.70 6.25
N GLY A 65 19.12 6.51 6.83
CA GLY A 65 18.83 6.31 8.25
C GLY A 65 17.48 5.63 8.46
N GLY A 66 17.39 4.87 9.55
CA GLY A 66 16.20 4.11 9.90
C GLY A 66 15.83 2.99 8.94
N SER A 67 14.67 2.41 9.20
CA SER A 67 14.02 1.44 8.33
C SER A 67 13.01 2.22 7.48
N LEU A 68 13.39 2.53 6.24
CA LEU A 68 12.53 3.21 5.27
C LEU A 68 11.63 2.19 4.58
N ALA A 69 10.37 2.55 4.34
CA ALA A 69 9.43 1.74 3.57
C ALA A 69 8.57 2.60 2.64
N THR A 70 8.24 2.09 1.45
CA THR A 70 7.22 2.68 0.56
C THR A 70 6.10 1.68 0.35
N ASN A 71 4.83 2.11 0.41
CA ASN A 71 3.67 1.23 0.24
C ASN A 71 3.70 0.02 1.20
N GLY A 72 4.18 0.21 2.43
CA GLY A 72 4.40 -0.88 3.41
C GLY A 72 5.61 -1.79 3.14
N LEU A 73 6.22 -1.74 1.96
CA LEU A 73 7.40 -2.53 1.59
C LEU A 73 8.69 -1.85 2.05
N ALA A 74 9.51 -2.55 2.83
CA ALA A 74 10.81 -2.06 3.27
C ALA A 74 11.74 -1.75 2.07
N LYS A 75 12.18 -0.50 1.95
CA LYS A 75 13.18 -0.02 0.98
C LYS A 75 14.61 -0.03 1.55
N GLY A 76 14.78 -0.43 2.80
CA GLY A 76 16.07 -0.54 3.46
C GLY A 76 16.43 0.74 4.22
N LYS A 77 17.69 1.18 4.10
CA LYS A 77 18.25 2.29 4.87
C LYS A 77 18.60 3.53 4.03
N LEU A 78 18.27 3.52 2.73
CA LEU A 78 18.63 4.54 1.74
C LEU A 78 17.52 4.69 0.71
N ALA A 79 17.10 5.94 0.43
CA ALA A 79 16.17 6.28 -0.64
C ALA A 79 16.58 7.61 -1.32
N ARG A 80 15.92 7.95 -2.42
CA ARG A 80 16.09 9.24 -3.11
C ARG A 80 14.73 9.87 -3.37
N LEU A 81 14.65 11.18 -3.19
CA LEU A 81 13.51 12.03 -3.52
C LEU A 81 13.85 12.92 -4.73
N ASN A 82 12.86 13.22 -5.55
CA ASN A 82 12.93 14.21 -6.60
C ASN A 82 13.01 15.63 -6.03
N ALA A 83 13.28 16.63 -6.88
CA ALA A 83 13.40 18.03 -6.48
C ALA A 83 12.08 18.65 -5.95
N ASP A 84 10.95 17.99 -6.13
CA ASP A 84 9.63 18.34 -5.58
C ASP A 84 9.32 17.63 -4.25
N GLY A 85 10.17 16.70 -3.79
CA GLY A 85 9.98 15.90 -2.57
C GLY A 85 9.29 14.55 -2.77
N SER A 86 8.78 14.25 -3.97
CA SER A 86 8.24 12.91 -4.30
C SER A 86 9.34 11.84 -4.30
N VAL A 87 9.03 10.58 -4.00
CA VAL A 87 10.04 9.50 -4.07
C VAL A 87 10.44 9.25 -5.52
N ASP A 88 11.75 9.17 -5.76
CA ASP A 88 12.31 8.82 -7.05
C ASP A 88 12.27 7.30 -7.26
N THR A 89 11.23 6.83 -7.94
CA THR A 89 11.01 5.40 -8.25
C THR A 89 12.06 4.81 -9.19
N SER A 90 12.88 5.64 -9.87
CA SER A 90 14.01 5.16 -10.67
C SER A 90 15.20 4.72 -9.81
N PHE A 91 15.20 4.99 -8.50
CA PHE A 91 16.24 4.58 -7.56
C PHE A 91 15.76 3.43 -6.67
N THR A 92 16.45 2.27 -6.74
CA THR A 92 16.20 1.14 -5.84
C THR A 92 17.52 0.71 -5.19
N TYR A 93 17.61 0.86 -3.86
CA TYR A 93 18.79 0.41 -3.12
C TYR A 93 18.95 -1.11 -3.20
N CYS A 94 20.04 -1.56 -3.82
CA CYS A 94 20.30 -2.98 -4.07
C CYS A 94 20.71 -3.81 -2.85
N HIS A 95 20.82 -3.22 -1.65
CA HIS A 95 21.25 -3.90 -0.42
C HIS A 95 22.61 -4.63 -0.56
N CYS A 96 23.52 -4.09 -1.38
CA CYS A 96 24.69 -4.80 -1.92
C CYS A 96 25.82 -5.12 -0.92
N GLY A 97 25.53 -6.00 0.04
CA GLY A 97 26.51 -6.61 0.95
C GLY A 97 27.11 -5.62 1.95
N ILE A 98 26.28 -4.78 2.57
CA ILE A 98 26.61 -3.91 3.71
C ILE A 98 25.69 -4.31 4.88
N ASP A 99 26.25 -4.93 5.92
CA ASP A 99 25.50 -5.46 7.07
C ASP A 99 25.14 -4.35 8.06
N LEU A 100 26.09 -3.43 8.29
CA LEU A 100 25.87 -2.18 9.03
C LEU A 100 26.09 -1.01 8.08
N PHE A 101 24.98 -0.45 7.57
CA PHE A 101 24.98 0.86 6.93
C PHE A 101 25.34 1.94 7.96
N VAL A 102 26.25 2.84 7.60
CA VAL A 102 26.66 3.98 8.44
C VAL A 102 26.18 5.29 7.82
N ASN A 103 26.64 5.64 6.61
CA ASN A 103 26.15 6.80 5.87
C ASN A 103 26.28 6.62 4.34
N ALA A 104 25.68 7.55 3.59
CA ALA A 104 25.85 7.66 2.15
C ALA A 104 26.28 9.07 1.74
N ALA A 105 26.81 9.21 0.53
CA ALA A 105 27.17 10.50 -0.04
C ALA A 105 27.01 10.49 -1.58
N PRO A 106 26.42 11.53 -2.18
CA PRO A 106 26.34 11.66 -3.63
C PRO A 106 27.70 12.09 -4.22
N LEU A 107 28.00 11.61 -5.42
CA LEU A 107 29.14 12.00 -6.23
C LEU A 107 28.74 13.06 -7.28
N PRO A 108 29.69 13.87 -7.80
CA PRO A 108 29.41 14.86 -8.84
C PRO A 108 28.85 14.30 -10.15
N ASP A 109 29.06 13.00 -10.43
CA ASP A 109 28.54 12.27 -11.59
C ASP A 109 27.13 11.68 -11.38
N GLY A 110 26.49 11.95 -10.24
CA GLY A 110 25.17 11.44 -9.87
C GLY A 110 25.16 10.03 -9.27
N LYS A 111 26.32 9.36 -9.18
CA LYS A 111 26.45 8.09 -8.45
C LYS A 111 26.38 8.31 -6.94
N VAL A 112 26.20 7.23 -6.17
CA VAL A 112 26.09 7.29 -4.71
C VAL A 112 27.12 6.37 -4.07
N LEU A 113 27.90 6.89 -3.13
CA LEU A 113 28.71 6.05 -2.24
C LEU A 113 27.90 5.66 -1.01
N VAL A 114 28.05 4.42 -0.57
CA VAL A 114 27.47 3.90 0.68
C VAL A 114 28.59 3.29 1.52
N ALA A 115 28.76 3.77 2.74
CA ALA A 115 29.77 3.31 3.68
C ALA A 115 29.17 2.56 4.87
N GLY A 116 29.93 1.61 5.39
CA GLY A 116 29.49 0.76 6.48
C GLY A 116 30.47 -0.34 6.84
N ARG A 117 29.93 -1.51 7.22
CA ARG A 117 30.71 -2.73 7.47
C ARG A 117 30.08 -3.96 6.83
N THR A 118 30.92 -4.96 6.60
CA THR A 118 30.53 -6.32 6.19
C THR A 118 31.43 -7.30 6.92
N GLY A 119 30.87 -8.29 7.62
CA GLY A 119 31.67 -9.29 8.36
C GLY A 119 32.72 -8.68 9.31
N ASN A 120 32.35 -7.62 10.05
CA ASN A 120 33.22 -6.81 10.92
C ASN A 120 34.37 -6.04 10.23
N GLN A 121 34.44 -6.01 8.91
CA GLN A 121 35.41 -5.20 8.15
C GLN A 121 34.77 -3.93 7.61
N ALA A 122 35.52 -2.83 7.59
CA ALA A 122 35.12 -1.59 6.96
C ALA A 122 34.87 -1.79 5.46
N LYS A 123 33.75 -1.29 4.94
CA LYS A 123 33.42 -1.40 3.51
C LYS A 123 32.74 -0.14 2.99
N VAL A 124 33.10 0.23 1.76
CA VAL A 124 32.39 1.21 0.94
C VAL A 124 31.98 0.54 -0.36
N VAL A 125 30.79 0.83 -0.87
CA VAL A 125 30.35 0.46 -2.22
C VAL A 125 29.91 1.71 -2.97
N ARG A 126 30.04 1.69 -4.30
CA ARG A 126 29.42 2.71 -5.17
C ARG A 126 28.20 2.11 -5.85
N LEU A 127 27.15 2.91 -5.94
CA LEU A 127 25.91 2.62 -6.64
C LEU A 127 25.83 3.49 -7.89
N ASN A 128 25.23 2.94 -8.95
CA ASN A 128 24.85 3.69 -10.13
C ASN A 128 23.66 4.64 -9.83
N ILE A 129 23.29 5.45 -10.81
CA ILE A 129 22.21 6.44 -10.71
C ILE A 129 20.85 5.79 -10.39
N ASP A 130 20.65 4.51 -10.73
CA ASP A 130 19.45 3.71 -10.44
C ASP A 130 19.48 2.97 -9.08
N GLY A 131 20.58 3.07 -8.32
CA GLY A 131 20.78 2.37 -7.04
C GLY A 131 21.32 0.93 -7.17
N SER A 132 21.56 0.44 -8.38
CA SER A 132 22.29 -0.82 -8.63
C SER A 132 23.77 -0.71 -8.27
N LEU A 133 24.46 -1.83 -8.04
CA LEU A 133 25.90 -1.84 -7.75
C LEU A 133 26.72 -1.36 -8.95
N ASP A 134 27.69 -0.48 -8.73
CA ASP A 134 28.72 -0.16 -9.70
C ASP A 134 29.92 -1.13 -9.53
N PRO A 135 30.12 -2.12 -10.41
CA PRO A 135 31.22 -3.07 -10.31
C PRO A 135 32.59 -2.47 -10.62
N THR A 136 32.65 -1.23 -11.14
CA THR A 136 33.92 -0.55 -11.45
C THR A 136 34.58 0.07 -10.22
N PHE A 137 33.89 0.13 -9.08
CA PHE A 137 34.42 0.61 -7.82
C PHE A 137 34.90 -0.55 -6.94
N THR A 138 36.22 -0.71 -6.82
CA THR A 138 36.83 -1.75 -5.98
C THR A 138 37.38 -1.12 -4.72
N PHE A 139 36.62 -1.20 -3.62
CA PHE A 139 37.07 -0.70 -2.33
C PHE A 139 38.20 -1.57 -1.75
N ALA A 140 39.38 -0.99 -1.59
CA ALA A 140 40.52 -1.64 -0.98
C ALA A 140 41.20 -0.72 0.05
N LEU A 141 41.06 -1.05 1.34
CA LEU A 141 41.98 -0.63 2.41
C LEU A 141 42.88 -1.83 2.77
N GLY A 142 44.14 -1.57 3.13
CA GLY A 142 45.21 -2.58 3.24
C GLY A 142 44.83 -3.87 4.00
N THR A 143 45.18 -5.01 3.40
CA THR A 143 44.61 -6.33 3.72
C THR A 143 45.26 -7.04 4.92
N SER A 144 44.94 -6.60 6.14
CA SER A 144 44.98 -7.49 7.31
C SER A 144 43.56 -7.62 7.87
N PRO A 145 43.03 -8.84 8.07
CA PRO A 145 41.81 -9.02 8.85
C PRO A 145 42.00 -8.42 10.25
N PRO A 146 40.99 -7.74 10.82
CA PRO A 146 41.02 -7.36 12.22
C PRO A 146 41.07 -8.62 13.11
N PRO A 147 41.70 -8.55 14.31
CA PRO A 147 41.63 -9.60 15.30
C PRO A 147 40.19 -10.03 15.61
N PRO A 148 39.93 -11.28 16.06
CA PRO A 148 38.56 -11.83 16.18
C PRO A 148 37.56 -11.04 17.06
N ASN A 149 38.06 -10.10 17.88
CA ASN A 149 37.28 -9.29 18.81
C ASN A 149 37.31 -7.78 18.45
N MET A 150 37.69 -7.41 17.23
CA MET A 150 37.70 -6.03 16.74
C MET A 150 36.67 -5.85 15.63
N GLY A 151 35.79 -4.86 15.79
CA GLY A 151 34.85 -4.44 14.76
C GLY A 151 35.35 -3.17 14.08
N GLU A 152 35.43 -3.20 12.76
CA GLU A 152 35.78 -2.05 11.92
C GLU A 152 34.57 -1.60 11.09
N TRP A 153 34.45 -0.29 10.84
CA TRP A 153 33.49 0.24 9.86
C TRP A 153 34.02 1.49 9.17
N ALA A 154 33.55 1.72 7.95
CA ALA A 154 33.80 2.94 7.20
C ALA A 154 32.71 3.99 7.44
N ALA A 155 33.06 5.26 7.30
CA ALA A 155 32.12 6.35 7.04
C ALA A 155 32.75 7.29 6.00
N ILE A 156 31.95 7.81 5.06
CA ILE A 156 32.39 8.88 4.16
C ILE A 156 32.35 10.19 4.94
N VAL A 157 33.42 10.99 4.91
CA VAL A 157 33.49 12.24 5.68
C VAL A 157 33.70 13.48 4.80
N ALA A 158 34.30 13.34 3.62
CA ALA A 158 34.30 14.40 2.61
C ALA A 158 34.54 13.84 1.20
N ILE A 159 34.15 14.59 0.17
CA ILE A 159 34.42 14.29 -1.24
C ILE A 159 34.93 15.60 -1.88
N ARG A 160 36.01 15.53 -2.64
CA ARG A 160 36.54 16.65 -3.43
C ARG A 160 35.92 16.68 -4.83
N ASP A 161 35.92 17.87 -5.45
CA ASP A 161 35.45 18.06 -6.84
C ASP A 161 36.26 17.24 -7.87
N ASP A 162 37.51 16.89 -7.55
CA ASP A 162 38.36 15.97 -8.33
C ASP A 162 38.01 14.48 -8.14
N GLY A 163 36.96 14.18 -7.38
CA GLY A 163 36.46 12.83 -7.11
C GLY A 163 37.25 12.06 -6.04
N LYS A 164 38.27 12.66 -5.40
CA LYS A 164 38.97 12.03 -4.28
C LYS A 164 38.05 11.97 -3.05
N ILE A 165 37.97 10.79 -2.44
CA ILE A 165 37.05 10.46 -1.35
C ILE A 165 37.84 10.40 -0.04
N TYR A 166 37.38 11.10 0.99
CA TYR A 166 37.92 11.02 2.35
C TYR A 166 36.99 10.16 3.19
N ILE A 167 37.55 9.13 3.82
CA ILE A 167 36.82 8.19 4.65
C ILE A 167 37.47 8.04 6.02
N THR A 168 36.66 7.83 7.06
CA THR A 168 37.17 7.32 8.33
C THR A 168 37.06 5.81 8.36
N LYS A 169 38.15 5.13 8.68
CA LYS A 169 38.12 3.79 9.26
C LYS A 169 38.00 3.94 10.78
N ARG A 170 36.90 3.47 11.36
CA ARG A 170 36.72 3.46 12.82
C ARG A 170 36.91 2.05 13.35
N TRP A 171 37.57 1.93 14.50
CA TRP A 171 37.79 0.65 15.19
C TRP A 171 37.59 0.78 16.70
N SER A 172 37.19 -0.31 17.34
CA SER A 172 36.95 -0.38 18.78
C SER A 172 37.48 -1.70 19.35
N GLN A 173 38.23 -1.63 20.45
CA GLN A 173 38.81 -2.78 21.15
C GLN A 173 38.92 -2.51 22.66
N MET A 174 38.27 -3.32 23.49
CA MET A 174 38.44 -3.34 24.96
C MET A 174 38.57 -1.95 25.62
N GLY A 175 37.60 -1.07 25.38
CA GLY A 175 37.55 0.28 25.96
C GLY A 175 38.41 1.34 25.27
N HIS A 176 39.11 0.99 24.19
CA HIS A 176 39.87 1.90 23.34
C HIS A 176 39.18 2.03 21.96
N SER A 177 39.25 3.20 21.36
CA SER A 177 38.72 3.48 20.02
C SER A 177 39.66 4.39 19.24
N GLY A 178 39.84 4.13 17.95
CA GLY A 178 40.59 5.00 17.05
C GLY A 178 39.81 5.32 15.78
N ILE A 179 40.19 6.44 15.16
CA ILE A 179 39.63 6.93 13.90
C ILE A 179 40.79 7.28 12.98
N ASP A 180 40.89 6.57 11.87
CA ASP A 180 41.95 6.76 10.89
C ASP A 180 41.35 7.34 9.61
N VAL A 181 41.79 8.54 9.20
CA VAL A 181 41.32 9.19 7.97
C VAL A 181 42.20 8.77 6.81
N TYR A 182 41.59 8.14 5.80
CA TYR A 182 42.22 7.76 4.55
C TYR A 182 41.66 8.58 3.39
N ARG A 183 42.48 8.81 2.37
CA ARG A 183 42.03 9.28 1.05
C ARG A 183 42.04 8.12 0.07
N VAL A 184 40.99 8.07 -0.76
CA VAL A 184 40.69 7.01 -1.71
C VAL A 184 40.44 7.65 -3.07
N ASP A 185 40.93 7.01 -4.12
CA ASP A 185 40.72 7.44 -5.51
C ASP A 185 39.27 7.23 -5.96
N PRO A 186 38.82 7.90 -7.04
CA PRO A 186 37.53 7.64 -7.66
C PRO A 186 37.28 6.15 -8.01
N GLY A 187 38.34 5.33 -8.16
CA GLY A 187 38.22 3.88 -8.42
C GLY A 187 38.04 2.99 -7.18
N GLY A 188 38.23 3.53 -5.97
CA GLY A 188 38.16 2.77 -4.71
C GLY A 188 39.51 2.31 -4.12
N SER A 189 40.62 2.56 -4.81
CA SER A 189 42.00 2.33 -4.33
C SER A 189 42.45 3.38 -3.31
N VAL A 190 43.32 3.00 -2.37
CA VAL A 190 43.99 3.97 -1.47
C VAL A 190 44.86 4.92 -2.28
N ASP A 191 44.70 6.23 -2.05
CA ASP A 191 45.58 7.23 -2.64
C ASP A 191 46.93 7.23 -1.91
N THR A 192 47.95 6.66 -2.55
CA THR A 192 49.32 6.55 -2.01
C THR A 192 50.07 7.88 -1.90
N THR A 193 49.53 8.97 -2.45
CA THR A 193 50.07 10.34 -2.26
C THR A 193 49.58 11.00 -0.97
N PHE A 194 48.67 10.35 -0.25
CA PHE A 194 48.10 10.85 1.01
C PHE A 194 48.66 10.09 2.21
N THR A 195 49.20 10.83 3.18
CA THR A 195 49.56 10.29 4.49
C THR A 195 48.29 10.17 5.34
N PRO A 196 47.88 8.97 5.79
CA PRO A 196 46.70 8.81 6.62
C PRO A 196 46.81 9.58 7.94
N VAL A 197 45.68 10.16 8.40
CA VAL A 197 45.64 10.94 9.65
C VAL A 197 45.04 10.08 10.76
N PHE A 198 45.86 9.75 11.75
CA PHE A 198 45.48 8.92 12.89
C PHE A 198 44.96 9.78 14.06
N ILE A 199 43.75 9.49 14.54
CA ILE A 199 43.07 10.23 15.62
C ILE A 199 42.74 9.27 16.76
N GLY A 200 43.22 9.58 17.98
CA GLY A 200 42.94 8.81 19.20
C GLY A 200 43.73 7.50 19.36
N SER A 201 44.58 7.13 18.39
CA SER A 201 45.36 5.89 18.39
C SER A 201 46.17 5.71 19.69
N GLY A 202 45.85 4.67 20.48
CA GLY A 202 46.54 4.34 21.72
C GLY A 202 46.09 5.12 22.97
N SER A 203 45.00 5.90 22.89
CA SER A 203 44.43 6.60 24.06
C SER A 203 43.28 5.80 24.70
N PRO A 204 43.13 5.83 26.05
CA PRO A 204 41.93 5.34 26.73
C PRO A 204 40.74 6.31 26.64
N ASN A 205 40.89 7.47 25.98
CA ASN A 205 39.84 8.48 25.80
C ASN A 205 39.17 8.34 24.42
N TYR A 206 37.85 8.47 24.36
CA TYR A 206 37.08 8.36 23.13
C TYR A 206 37.21 9.65 22.29
N SER A 207 38.01 9.60 21.23
CA SER A 207 38.22 10.70 20.29
C SER A 207 37.34 10.55 19.05
N ASN A 208 36.54 11.57 18.73
CA ASN A 208 35.68 11.62 17.55
C ASN A 208 36.16 12.71 16.57
N LEU A 209 36.24 12.37 15.28
CA LEU A 209 36.25 13.37 14.21
C LEU A 209 34.83 13.94 14.10
N SER A 210 34.65 15.18 14.52
CA SER A 210 33.34 15.86 14.54
C SER A 210 33.01 16.51 13.20
N ALA A 211 34.02 17.13 12.58
CA ALA A 211 33.93 17.76 11.28
C ALA A 211 35.27 17.73 10.53
N ILE A 212 35.19 17.79 9.21
CA ILE A 212 36.31 17.97 8.29
C ILE A 212 35.87 18.97 7.23
N GLU A 213 36.72 19.95 6.93
CA GLU A 213 36.42 21.00 5.95
C GLU A 213 37.53 21.08 4.92
N LEU A 214 37.18 20.96 3.64
CA LEU A 214 38.14 20.85 2.53
C LEU A 214 38.47 22.23 1.95
N LEU A 215 39.73 22.46 1.61
CA LEU A 215 40.18 23.73 1.01
C LEU A 215 40.40 23.61 -0.50
N PRO A 216 40.12 24.67 -1.29
CA PRO A 216 40.33 24.68 -2.74
C PRO A 216 41.75 24.30 -3.15
N GLY A 217 42.76 24.69 -2.37
CA GLY A 217 44.18 24.39 -2.60
C GLY A 217 44.65 22.98 -2.20
N GLY A 218 43.74 22.05 -1.88
CA GLY A 218 44.07 20.65 -1.57
C GLY A 218 44.17 20.31 -0.08
N GLY A 219 44.53 21.28 0.76
CA GLY A 219 44.55 21.13 2.22
C GLY A 219 43.14 21.00 2.84
N PHE A 220 43.08 20.79 4.15
CA PHE A 220 41.83 20.62 4.89
C PHE A 220 41.99 20.95 6.38
N PHE A 221 40.90 21.28 7.04
CA PHE A 221 40.81 21.35 8.50
C PHE A 221 40.10 20.12 9.05
N ILE A 222 40.44 19.70 10.27
CA ILE A 222 39.65 18.72 11.04
C ILE A 222 39.35 19.28 12.43
N ALA A 223 38.16 18.95 12.93
CA ALA A 223 37.75 19.16 14.31
C ALA A 223 37.68 17.82 15.04
N ILE A 224 38.38 17.72 16.17
CA ILE A 224 38.41 16.54 17.03
C ILE A 224 37.74 16.90 18.36
N THR A 225 36.80 16.06 18.80
CA THR A 225 36.22 16.12 20.14
C THR A 225 36.61 14.87 20.92
N THR A 226 37.32 15.04 22.04
CA THR A 226 37.84 13.94 22.86
C THR A 226 37.13 13.88 24.20
N ASN A 227 36.35 12.82 24.42
CA ASN A 227 35.69 12.52 25.68
C ASN A 227 36.63 11.72 26.59
N ALA A 228 37.07 12.34 27.69
CA ALA A 228 37.73 11.67 28.81
C ALA A 228 36.72 11.43 29.94
N PHE A 229 37.07 10.59 30.91
CA PHE A 229 36.19 10.20 32.04
C PHE A 229 35.57 11.36 32.85
N SER A 230 36.18 12.55 32.82
CA SER A 230 35.72 13.73 33.56
C SER A 230 35.60 15.03 32.74
N ASN A 231 36.13 15.08 31.51
CA ASN A 231 36.20 16.29 30.69
C ASN A 231 35.99 15.95 29.21
N THR A 232 35.42 16.88 28.43
CA THR A 232 35.47 16.84 26.97
C THR A 232 36.37 17.96 26.46
N TYR A 233 37.27 17.64 25.54
CA TYR A 233 38.21 18.58 24.91
C TYR A 233 37.88 18.75 23.43
N ALA A 234 38.03 19.98 22.92
CA ALA A 234 38.00 20.29 21.51
C ALA A 234 39.39 20.64 20.98
N ASP A 235 39.66 20.28 19.73
CA ASP A 235 40.89 20.57 19.01
C ASP A 235 40.56 20.80 17.52
N VAL A 236 41.21 21.77 16.88
CA VAL A 236 41.05 22.06 15.45
C VAL A 236 42.44 22.15 14.83
N LYS A 237 42.68 21.36 13.78
CA LYS A 237 43.99 21.26 13.12
C LYS A 237 43.87 21.44 11.62
N LYS A 238 44.89 22.05 11.03
CA LYS A 238 45.04 22.22 9.57
C LYS A 238 46.04 21.22 9.02
N TYR A 239 45.72 20.65 7.87
CA TYR A 239 46.51 19.67 7.15
C TYR A 239 46.74 20.11 5.71
N THR A 240 47.89 19.72 5.16
CA THR A 240 48.26 19.93 3.76
C THR A 240 47.52 18.95 2.85
N ALA A 241 47.61 19.17 1.53
CA ALA A 241 47.08 18.24 0.53
C ALA A 241 47.68 16.83 0.59
N ALA A 242 48.83 16.65 1.24
CA ALA A 242 49.49 15.36 1.42
C ALA A 242 49.11 14.65 2.73
N GLY A 243 48.20 15.20 3.53
CA GLY A 243 47.79 14.61 4.83
C GLY A 243 48.76 14.86 5.98
N THR A 244 49.75 15.74 5.80
CA THR A 244 50.66 16.18 6.88
C THR A 244 50.13 17.43 7.58
N ILE A 245 50.48 17.66 8.85
CA ILE A 245 50.07 18.86 9.59
C ILE A 245 50.69 20.11 8.95
N ASP A 246 49.89 21.15 8.75
CA ASP A 246 50.35 22.46 8.30
C ASP A 246 50.88 23.28 9.48
N SER A 247 52.20 23.23 9.70
CA SER A 247 52.88 23.95 10.78
C SER A 247 52.95 25.47 10.60
N SER A 248 52.51 26.02 9.46
CA SER A 248 52.40 27.47 9.26
C SER A 248 51.16 28.08 9.91
N TRP A 249 50.19 27.24 10.29
CA TRP A 249 48.93 27.66 10.91
C TRP A 249 48.94 27.37 12.41
N THR A 250 48.58 28.36 13.23
CA THR A 250 48.58 28.22 14.69
C THR A 250 47.25 27.65 15.17
N PRO A 251 47.22 26.46 15.81
CA PRO A 251 45.96 25.88 16.29
C PRO A 251 45.31 26.73 17.40
N PRO A 252 43.97 26.88 17.40
CA PRO A 252 43.25 27.56 18.47
C PRO A 252 43.31 26.76 19.77
N ALA A 253 43.66 27.44 20.86
CA ALA A 253 43.59 26.91 22.21
C ALA A 253 42.17 27.03 22.77
N PHE A 254 41.48 25.90 22.88
CA PHE A 254 40.23 25.79 23.65
C PHE A 254 40.55 25.72 25.15
N PRO A 255 39.69 26.24 26.04
CA PRO A 255 39.88 26.16 27.49
C PRO A 255 39.94 24.70 27.97
N SER A 256 40.78 24.45 28.98
CA SER A 256 40.91 23.15 29.64
C SER A 256 40.64 23.31 31.14
N GLY A 257 39.70 22.54 31.69
CA GLY A 257 39.40 22.55 33.11
C GLY A 257 38.01 21.99 33.46
N PHE A 258 37.89 21.47 34.67
CA PHE A 258 36.62 20.98 35.24
C PHE A 258 35.87 22.16 35.90
N PRO A 259 34.52 22.27 35.83
CA PRO A 259 33.56 21.36 35.19
C PRO A 259 32.93 21.98 33.93
N LEU A 260 33.54 21.84 32.74
CA LEU A 260 32.93 22.30 31.49
C LEU A 260 33.15 21.30 30.33
N GLN A 261 32.08 21.05 29.57
CA GLN A 261 32.11 20.19 28.38
C GLN A 261 32.39 21.06 27.14
N TYR A 262 33.53 20.83 26.47
CA TYR A 262 33.93 21.58 25.29
C TYR A 262 33.92 20.70 24.04
N SER A 263 33.23 21.13 22.99
CA SER A 263 33.17 20.41 21.71
C SER A 263 33.14 21.36 20.52
N VAL A 264 33.66 20.90 19.38
CA VAL A 264 33.40 21.51 18.07
C VAL A 264 32.47 20.57 17.33
N SER A 265 31.37 21.09 16.83
CA SER A 265 30.34 20.35 16.10
C SER A 265 30.51 20.47 14.60
N ASP A 266 30.96 21.63 14.10
CA ASP A 266 31.07 21.89 12.67
C ASP A 266 32.10 22.98 12.31
N LEU A 267 32.54 22.96 11.05
CA LEU A 267 33.55 23.86 10.47
C LEU A 267 33.09 24.37 9.10
N SER A 268 33.33 25.65 8.79
CA SER A 268 33.21 26.15 7.42
C SER A 268 34.28 27.18 7.05
N ALA A 269 35.02 26.90 6.00
CA ALA A 269 36.10 27.74 5.50
C ALA A 269 35.58 28.73 4.44
N SER A 270 36.21 29.90 4.41
CA SER A 270 36.02 30.92 3.39
C SER A 270 37.12 30.84 2.33
N ALA A 271 36.86 31.38 1.14
CA ALA A 271 37.85 31.43 0.06
C ALA A 271 39.11 32.27 0.38
N ASP A 272 39.03 33.17 1.37
CA ASP A 272 40.17 33.94 1.89
C ASP A 272 41.05 33.15 2.88
N GLY A 273 40.64 31.93 3.26
CA GLY A 273 41.30 31.08 4.24
C GLY A 273 40.85 31.28 5.69
N SER A 274 39.90 32.18 5.97
CA SER A 274 39.26 32.27 7.29
C SER A 274 38.39 31.04 7.57
N LEU A 275 38.20 30.71 8.85
CA LEU A 275 37.51 29.50 9.30
C LEU A 275 36.44 29.85 10.34
N LEU A 276 35.19 29.52 10.07
CA LEU A 276 34.13 29.46 11.07
C LEU A 276 34.21 28.15 11.84
N VAL A 277 34.09 28.24 13.16
CA VAL A 277 34.08 27.08 14.07
C VAL A 277 32.83 27.17 14.94
N ALA A 278 31.95 26.19 14.85
CA ALA A 278 30.73 26.07 15.65
C ALA A 278 30.86 24.94 16.68
N GLY A 279 30.21 25.10 17.84
CA GLY A 279 30.23 24.06 18.86
C GLY A 279 29.73 24.52 20.22
N TRP A 280 30.23 23.86 21.26
CA TRP A 280 30.04 24.24 22.64
C TRP A 280 31.39 24.69 23.23
N PHE A 281 31.57 25.99 23.36
CA PHE A 281 32.75 26.59 23.97
C PHE A 281 32.47 27.99 24.51
N THR A 282 33.31 28.44 25.44
CA THR A 282 33.14 29.71 26.18
C THR A 282 34.26 30.72 25.94
N ALA A 283 35.38 30.28 25.36
CA ALA A 283 36.49 31.12 24.93
C ALA A 283 37.34 30.39 23.87
N ILE A 284 38.16 31.14 23.13
CA ILE A 284 39.18 30.66 22.19
C ILE A 284 40.42 31.53 22.39
N ASN A 285 41.63 30.95 22.49
CA ASN A 285 42.89 31.68 22.70
C ASN A 285 42.82 32.66 23.90
N GLY A 286 42.07 32.30 24.96
CA GLY A 286 41.81 33.16 26.11
C GLY A 286 40.82 34.31 25.88
N THR A 287 40.34 34.52 24.65
CA THR A 287 39.31 35.51 24.32
C THR A 287 37.92 34.94 24.65
N PRO A 288 37.10 35.59 25.50
CA PRO A 288 35.73 35.15 25.78
C PRO A 288 34.87 35.28 24.52
N ILE A 289 34.47 34.14 23.96
CA ILE A 289 33.58 34.03 22.79
C ILE A 289 32.85 32.69 22.86
N LYS A 290 31.55 32.69 22.61
CA LYS A 290 30.69 31.52 22.86
C LYS A 290 30.21 30.87 21.57
N ASN A 291 30.41 29.56 21.47
CA ASN A 291 29.71 28.62 20.58
C ASN A 291 29.79 28.84 19.05
N LEU A 292 30.25 30.00 18.59
CA LEU A 292 30.59 30.32 17.21
C LEU A 292 31.75 31.33 17.20
N VAL A 293 32.79 31.08 16.41
CA VAL A 293 33.93 31.99 16.23
C VAL A 293 34.37 32.02 14.77
N ARG A 294 34.91 33.15 14.31
CA ARG A 294 35.72 33.21 13.09
C ARG A 294 37.21 33.30 13.45
N LEU A 295 38.00 32.43 12.86
CA LEU A 295 39.46 32.50 12.86
C LEU A 295 39.93 33.11 11.54
N MET A 296 40.87 34.04 11.62
CA MET A 296 41.60 34.58 10.46
C MET A 296 42.48 33.49 9.81
N PRO A 297 42.97 33.68 8.57
CA PRO A 297 43.80 32.69 7.88
C PRO A 297 45.08 32.25 8.61
N ALA A 298 45.56 33.05 9.58
CA ALA A 298 46.70 32.73 10.45
C ALA A 298 46.36 31.88 11.71
N GLY A 299 45.06 31.64 11.99
CA GLY A 299 44.56 30.93 13.19
C GLY A 299 44.14 31.84 14.36
N ASN A 300 44.39 33.15 14.26
CA ASN A 300 44.01 34.13 15.27
C ASN A 300 42.50 34.44 15.25
N VAL A 301 41.89 34.72 16.41
CA VAL A 301 40.47 35.09 16.53
C VAL A 301 40.20 36.44 15.84
N ASP A 302 39.16 36.50 15.02
CA ASP A 302 38.66 37.75 14.44
C ASP A 302 37.71 38.46 15.41
N LEU A 303 38.21 39.51 16.06
CA LEU A 303 37.46 40.33 17.01
C LEU A 303 36.39 41.24 16.36
N THR A 304 36.34 41.33 15.03
CA THR A 304 35.28 42.08 14.31
C THR A 304 34.02 41.26 14.08
N PHE A 305 34.07 39.95 14.39
CA PHE A 305 32.96 39.03 14.26
C PHE A 305 32.22 38.87 15.60
N THR A 306 30.98 39.34 15.66
CA THR A 306 30.14 39.42 16.87
C THR A 306 28.86 38.58 16.75
N PRO A 307 28.94 37.25 16.96
CA PRO A 307 27.80 36.34 16.84
C PRO A 307 26.87 36.38 18.08
N PRO A 308 25.68 35.75 18.02
CA PRO A 308 24.78 35.62 19.17
C PRO A 308 25.31 34.66 20.25
N ASP A 309 25.59 35.18 21.44
CA ASP A 309 26.23 34.50 22.58
C ASP A 309 25.36 33.46 23.35
N THR A 310 24.15 33.15 22.88
CA THR A 310 23.08 32.53 23.68
C THR A 310 22.73 31.08 23.38
N PHE A 311 23.26 30.49 22.31
CA PHE A 311 22.85 29.14 21.83
C PHE A 311 24.06 28.23 21.61
N GLN A 312 23.90 26.92 21.83
CA GLN A 312 24.98 25.93 21.61
C GLN A 312 25.09 25.60 20.11
N GLY A 313 26.24 25.83 19.49
CA GLY A 313 26.40 25.68 18.05
C GLY A 313 26.33 24.23 17.57
N ALA A 314 25.61 24.00 16.47
CA ALA A 314 25.40 22.67 15.89
C ALA A 314 26.00 22.54 14.47
N GLN A 315 25.70 23.47 13.56
CA GLN A 315 26.17 23.43 12.17
C GLN A 315 26.34 24.87 11.65
N VAL A 316 27.32 25.10 10.77
CA VAL A 316 27.64 26.42 10.22
C VAL A 316 28.11 26.32 8.77
N GLN A 317 27.66 27.23 7.90
CA GLN A 317 28.18 27.31 6.54
C GLN A 317 28.24 28.74 6.02
N ASN A 318 29.35 29.09 5.37
CA ASN A 318 29.43 30.28 4.52
C ASN A 318 28.52 30.11 3.30
N ILE A 319 27.68 31.12 3.02
CA ILE A 319 26.78 31.17 1.86
C ILE A 319 27.03 32.47 1.06
N SER A 320 26.32 32.66 -0.06
CA SER A 320 26.60 33.76 -0.98
C SER A 320 26.30 35.15 -0.37
N GLY A 321 26.85 36.20 -0.98
CA GLY A 321 26.74 37.57 -0.48
C GLY A 321 27.48 37.83 0.84
N GLY A 322 28.38 36.93 1.26
CA GLY A 322 29.09 37.02 2.54
C GLY A 322 28.20 36.77 3.75
N LYS A 323 27.07 36.08 3.56
CA LYS A 323 26.17 35.67 4.64
C LYS A 323 26.62 34.32 5.21
N ILE A 324 26.15 34.00 6.41
CA ILE A 324 26.46 32.74 7.11
C ILE A 324 25.15 32.11 7.54
N LEU A 325 24.95 30.82 7.24
CA LEU A 325 23.85 30.04 7.79
C LEU A 325 24.36 29.29 9.03
N TYR A 326 23.65 29.40 10.15
CA TYR A 326 24.06 28.86 11.44
C TYR A 326 22.86 28.21 12.14
N SER A 327 23.08 27.06 12.77
CA SER A 327 22.09 26.41 13.61
C SER A 327 22.61 26.12 15.01
N ALA A 328 21.74 26.28 16.01
CA ALA A 328 22.14 26.16 17.41
C ALA A 328 21.00 25.71 18.35
N SER A 329 21.33 24.89 19.35
CA SER A 329 20.39 24.34 20.33
C SER A 329 19.98 25.37 21.38
N SER A 330 18.72 25.28 21.84
CA SER A 330 18.25 26.05 22.98
C SER A 330 18.54 25.30 24.29
N VAL A 331 19.15 25.99 25.26
CA VAL A 331 19.63 25.38 26.53
C VAL A 331 18.48 24.95 27.46
N LEU A 332 17.22 25.11 27.05
CA LEU A 332 16.01 24.84 27.82
C LEU A 332 15.13 23.71 27.24
N GLY A 333 15.74 22.78 26.50
CA GLY A 333 15.09 21.52 26.11
C GLY A 333 14.15 21.58 24.90
N GLY A 334 14.20 22.64 24.09
CA GLY A 334 13.60 22.70 22.76
C GLY A 334 14.66 22.62 21.66
N GLY A 335 14.32 22.02 20.50
CA GLY A 335 15.23 21.70 19.40
C GLY A 335 16.03 22.87 18.78
N ASN A 336 16.95 22.56 17.85
CA ASN A 336 17.84 23.60 17.32
C ASN A 336 17.09 24.61 16.44
N ARG A 337 17.53 25.86 16.48
CA ARG A 337 17.03 26.95 15.65
C ARG A 337 17.99 27.22 14.49
N LEU A 338 17.46 27.52 13.32
CA LEU A 338 18.21 27.92 12.13
C LEU A 338 18.14 29.45 11.97
N MET A 339 19.28 30.10 11.73
CA MET A 339 19.38 31.55 11.58
C MET A 339 20.43 31.94 10.52
N ARG A 340 20.19 33.04 9.80
CA ARG A 340 21.20 33.66 8.94
C ARG A 340 21.86 34.82 9.66
N LEU A 341 23.19 34.93 9.51
CA LEU A 341 24.02 36.01 10.02
C LEU A 341 24.63 36.80 8.86
N ASN A 342 24.95 38.06 9.13
CA ASN A 342 25.77 38.91 8.27
C ASN A 342 27.25 38.53 8.37
N SER A 343 28.09 39.07 7.48
CA SER A 343 29.54 38.84 7.48
C SER A 343 30.26 39.26 8.76
N ASN A 344 29.65 40.09 9.61
CA ASN A 344 30.15 40.47 10.93
C ASN A 344 29.56 39.63 12.08
N GLY A 345 28.80 38.58 11.81
CA GLY A 345 28.17 37.73 12.84
C GLY A 345 26.83 38.22 13.39
N SER A 346 26.44 39.47 13.14
CA SER A 346 25.12 39.96 13.56
C SER A 346 23.97 39.24 12.83
N LEU A 347 22.82 39.06 13.50
CA LEU A 347 21.62 38.46 12.90
C LEU A 347 21.18 39.22 11.64
N ASP A 348 20.78 38.48 10.60
CA ASP A 348 20.19 39.03 9.40
C ASP A 348 18.66 39.17 9.56
N PRO A 349 18.11 40.39 9.69
CA PRO A 349 16.67 40.59 9.90
C PRO A 349 15.82 40.21 8.67
N THR A 350 16.44 39.95 7.51
CA THR A 350 15.74 39.49 6.30
C THR A 350 15.51 37.98 6.27
N TYR A 351 16.01 37.24 7.27
CA TYR A 351 15.81 35.81 7.41
C TYR A 351 14.93 35.52 8.62
N THR A 352 13.76 34.92 8.39
CA THR A 352 12.85 34.49 9.46
C THR A 352 12.55 33.01 9.25
N MET A 353 12.95 32.18 10.21
CA MET A 353 12.56 30.77 10.23
C MET A 353 11.05 30.67 10.44
N ASP A 354 10.38 29.89 9.60
CA ASP A 354 8.93 29.72 9.64
C ASP A 354 8.45 29.18 11.01
N PRO A 355 7.53 29.88 11.72
CA PRO A 355 7.02 29.45 13.02
C PRO A 355 6.29 28.10 13.01
N SER A 356 5.88 27.58 11.85
CA SER A 356 5.24 26.26 11.76
C SER A 356 6.20 25.08 11.92
N VAL A 357 7.52 25.32 11.97
CA VAL A 357 8.53 24.29 12.16
C VAL A 357 8.75 24.06 13.66
N SER A 358 8.18 22.97 14.18
CA SER A 358 8.13 22.61 15.61
C SER A 358 9.52 22.35 16.21
N GLU A 359 10.26 21.40 15.64
CA GLU A 359 11.58 20.97 16.13
C GLU A 359 12.48 20.48 14.99
N PHE A 360 13.75 20.94 14.98
CA PHE A 360 14.80 20.37 14.14
C PHE A 360 15.78 19.55 15.01
N LYS A 361 16.11 18.33 14.56
CA LYS A 361 16.76 17.30 15.39
C LYS A 361 18.18 16.89 14.98
N ASN A 362 18.58 17.05 13.71
CA ASN A 362 19.82 16.47 13.15
C ASN A 362 20.76 17.52 12.51
N ARG A 363 21.26 17.26 11.29
CA ARG A 363 21.95 18.19 10.39
C ARG A 363 20.93 18.78 9.39
N TRP A 364 21.35 19.79 8.64
CA TRP A 364 20.65 20.31 7.46
C TRP A 364 21.57 20.26 6.23
N ALA A 365 20.98 20.13 5.04
CA ALA A 365 21.65 20.31 3.76
C ALA A 365 21.16 21.59 3.05
N ILE A 366 22.01 22.18 2.21
CA ILE A 366 21.67 23.36 1.40
C ILE A 366 21.95 23.11 -0.08
N ASP A 367 21.03 23.55 -0.95
CA ASP A 367 21.13 23.40 -2.40
C ASP A 367 21.86 24.57 -3.09
N ALA A 368 22.06 24.44 -4.40
CA ALA A 368 22.63 25.49 -5.24
C ALA A 368 21.88 26.83 -5.15
N SER A 369 20.57 26.83 -4.84
CA SER A 369 19.71 28.02 -4.74
C SER A 369 19.57 28.55 -3.32
N GLU A 370 20.38 28.05 -2.38
CA GLU A 370 20.33 28.35 -0.94
C GLU A 370 19.01 27.96 -0.26
N ARG A 371 18.29 26.98 -0.81
CA ARG A 371 17.17 26.34 -0.12
C ARG A 371 17.73 25.32 0.88
N THR A 372 17.29 25.41 2.12
CA THR A 372 17.73 24.51 3.20
C THR A 372 16.73 23.39 3.39
N ILE A 373 17.19 22.14 3.40
CA ILE A 373 16.38 20.96 3.72
C ILE A 373 16.87 20.34 5.03
N PHE A 374 15.93 19.80 5.81
CA PHE A 374 16.22 19.10 7.06
C PHE A 374 15.08 18.20 7.52
N VAL A 375 15.35 17.36 8.50
CA VAL A 375 14.34 16.56 9.21
C VAL A 375 13.72 17.35 10.37
N SER A 376 12.40 17.47 10.34
CA SER A 376 11.55 18.02 11.41
C SER A 376 10.56 16.93 11.84
N ASP A 377 10.67 16.50 13.09
CA ASP A 377 9.97 15.32 13.63
C ASP A 377 10.08 14.10 12.70
N ASP A 378 8.98 13.60 12.15
CA ASP A 378 8.93 12.44 11.25
C ASP A 378 8.92 12.82 9.74
N SER A 379 9.36 14.02 9.36
CA SER A 379 9.23 14.51 7.97
C SER A 379 10.37 15.43 7.50
N PHE A 380 10.57 15.54 6.19
CA PHE A 380 11.51 16.49 5.60
C PHE A 380 10.84 17.84 5.33
N VAL A 381 11.45 18.91 5.81
CA VAL A 381 11.03 20.30 5.56
C VAL A 381 12.07 20.96 4.65
N ARG A 382 11.63 21.71 3.64
CA ARG A 382 12.49 22.62 2.89
C ARG A 382 12.07 24.06 3.14
N LEU A 383 13.04 24.91 3.41
CA LEU A 383 12.89 26.36 3.48
C LEU A 383 13.50 27.01 2.23
N LEU A 384 12.88 28.08 1.78
CA LEU A 384 13.46 29.00 0.79
C LEU A 384 14.65 29.75 1.42
N SER A 385 15.47 30.40 0.59
CA SER A 385 16.68 31.09 1.05
C SER A 385 16.42 32.30 1.97
N ASN A 386 15.17 32.76 2.11
CA ASN A 386 14.72 33.77 3.09
C ASN A 386 14.24 33.16 4.44
N GLY A 387 14.20 31.83 4.57
CA GLY A 387 13.74 31.12 5.77
C GLY A 387 12.25 30.75 5.80
N THR A 388 11.43 31.20 4.82
CA THR A 388 10.01 30.82 4.74
C THR A 388 9.85 29.41 4.17
N HIS A 389 8.81 28.68 4.59
CA HIS A 389 8.54 27.33 4.11
C HIS A 389 8.37 27.24 2.57
N ASP A 390 9.06 26.31 1.93
CA ASP A 390 8.92 26.02 0.49
C ASP A 390 7.76 25.05 0.26
N THR A 391 6.56 25.61 0.08
CA THR A 391 5.33 24.85 -0.19
C THR A 391 5.34 24.07 -1.52
N SER A 392 6.36 24.26 -2.38
CA SER A 392 6.57 23.42 -3.56
C SER A 392 7.39 22.15 -3.27
N PHE A 393 7.89 21.99 -2.04
CA PHE A 393 8.57 20.78 -1.59
C PHE A 393 7.60 19.88 -0.82
N ASN A 394 6.87 19.05 -1.54
CA ASN A 394 6.00 18.05 -0.96
C ASN A 394 6.79 16.75 -0.71
N SER A 395 7.43 16.65 0.45
CA SER A 395 7.90 15.35 0.91
C SER A 395 6.68 14.49 1.26
N ASN A 396 6.39 13.45 0.46
CA ASN A 396 5.45 12.38 0.80
C ASN A 396 6.01 11.46 1.91
N VAL A 397 6.68 12.06 2.88
CA VAL A 397 7.39 11.42 4.00
C VAL A 397 6.64 11.76 5.28
N GLY A 398 5.98 10.76 5.82
CA GLY A 398 5.13 10.88 7.01
C GLY A 398 4.28 9.63 7.20
N ALA A 399 3.94 9.33 8.46
CA ALA A 399 3.09 8.18 8.76
C ALA A 399 1.66 8.41 8.25
N PHE A 400 1.20 7.53 7.36
CA PHE A 400 -0.23 7.30 7.17
C PHE A 400 -0.75 6.66 8.47
N GLY A 401 -1.23 7.50 9.37
CA GLY A 401 -1.91 7.07 10.59
C GLY A 401 -3.17 6.27 10.24
N THR A 402 -3.52 5.35 11.14
CA THR A 402 -4.67 4.45 11.02
C THR A 402 -5.97 5.23 10.83
N VAL A 403 -6.69 4.96 9.75
CA VAL A 403 -7.97 5.60 9.44
C VAL A 403 -9.06 4.97 10.32
N SER A 404 -9.63 5.75 11.23
CA SER A 404 -10.67 5.33 12.18
C SER A 404 -12.07 5.41 11.58
N ALA A 405 -12.33 6.42 10.73
CA ALA A 405 -13.65 6.72 10.20
C ALA A 405 -13.61 7.13 8.73
N VAL A 406 -14.71 6.83 8.02
CA VAL A 406 -14.95 7.25 6.64
C VAL A 406 -16.42 7.61 6.45
N ALA A 407 -16.68 8.67 5.71
CA ALA A 407 -18.01 9.12 5.29
C ALA A 407 -17.98 9.60 3.83
N ARG A 408 -19.11 9.53 3.13
CA ARG A 408 -19.24 9.94 1.72
C ARG A 408 -20.24 11.08 1.60
N GLN A 409 -19.92 12.07 0.78
CA GLN A 409 -20.81 13.18 0.44
C GLN A 409 -21.60 12.89 -0.85
N SER A 410 -22.73 13.57 -1.04
CA SER A 410 -23.63 13.37 -2.20
C SER A 410 -23.00 13.77 -3.54
N ASP A 411 -21.95 14.58 -3.54
CA ASP A 411 -21.17 14.97 -4.72
C ASP A 411 -20.07 13.94 -5.08
N GLY A 412 -19.98 12.83 -4.34
CA GLY A 412 -18.99 11.78 -4.56
C GLY A 412 -17.68 11.94 -3.78
N LYS A 413 -17.46 13.07 -3.10
CA LYS A 413 -16.28 13.26 -2.24
C LYS A 413 -16.32 12.36 -1.00
N VAL A 414 -15.14 12.07 -0.46
CA VAL A 414 -14.97 11.17 0.70
C VAL A 414 -14.26 11.90 1.82
N LEU A 415 -14.80 11.82 3.04
CA LEU A 415 -14.16 12.28 4.25
C LEU A 415 -13.47 11.11 4.93
N LEU A 416 -12.20 11.28 5.27
CA LEU A 416 -11.40 10.31 6.03
C LEU A 416 -10.97 10.96 7.34
N ALA A 417 -11.01 10.21 8.42
CA ALA A 417 -10.46 10.61 9.71
C ALA A 417 -9.69 9.45 10.36
N GLY A 418 -8.65 9.76 11.12
CA GLY A 418 -7.69 8.77 11.62
C GLY A 418 -6.51 9.41 12.31
N THR A 419 -5.54 8.63 12.78
CA THR A 419 -4.37 9.14 13.54
C THR A 419 -3.31 9.83 12.66
N PHE A 420 -3.64 10.19 11.42
CA PHE A 420 -2.71 10.82 10.49
C PHE A 420 -2.52 12.31 10.81
N THR A 421 -1.27 12.76 10.78
CA THR A 421 -0.90 14.18 10.98
C THR A 421 -0.77 14.93 9.65
N LYS A 422 -0.58 14.19 8.54
CA LYS A 422 -0.48 14.69 7.17
C LYS A 422 -1.20 13.75 6.21
N PHE A 423 -1.63 14.27 5.07
CA PHE A 423 -2.24 13.49 3.98
C PHE A 423 -1.78 14.07 2.64
N ASN A 424 -1.23 13.23 1.75
CA ASN A 424 -0.55 13.67 0.52
C ASN A 424 0.46 14.81 0.77
N GLY A 425 1.12 14.77 1.93
CA GLY A 425 2.07 15.77 2.45
C GLY A 425 1.48 17.11 2.89
N ALA A 426 0.18 17.38 2.67
CA ALA A 426 -0.51 18.50 3.28
C ALA A 426 -0.68 18.28 4.80
N ALA A 427 -0.53 19.35 5.59
CA ALA A 427 -0.86 19.31 7.01
C ALA A 427 -2.38 19.19 7.16
N SER A 428 -2.86 18.09 7.75
CA SER A 428 -4.28 17.80 7.88
C SER A 428 -4.47 16.83 9.04
N ALA A 429 -4.43 17.36 10.27
CA ALA A 429 -4.46 16.53 11.46
C ALA A 429 -5.84 15.88 11.65
N ASN A 430 -5.86 14.56 11.54
CA ASN A 430 -6.96 13.66 11.82
C ASN A 430 -8.27 13.83 11.02
N LEU A 431 -8.31 14.71 10.01
CA LEU A 431 -9.44 14.84 9.07
C LEU A 431 -8.96 15.36 7.71
N VAL A 432 -9.38 14.70 6.63
CA VAL A 432 -9.30 15.20 5.25
C VAL A 432 -10.58 14.95 4.48
N ARG A 433 -10.72 15.67 3.36
CA ARG A 433 -11.62 15.31 2.27
C ARG A 433 -10.83 14.99 1.01
N THR A 434 -11.28 13.98 0.27
CA THR A 434 -10.76 13.60 -1.04
C THR A 434 -11.84 13.72 -2.12
N GLU A 435 -11.39 13.92 -3.35
CA GLU A 435 -12.20 13.75 -4.56
C GLU A 435 -12.53 12.26 -4.80
N GLN A 436 -13.39 11.98 -5.78
CA GLN A 436 -13.87 10.63 -6.07
C GLN A 436 -12.74 9.65 -6.50
N ASP A 437 -11.59 10.16 -6.95
CA ASP A 437 -10.38 9.40 -7.30
C ASP A 437 -9.39 9.22 -6.13
N GLY A 438 -9.70 9.77 -4.95
CA GLY A 438 -8.83 9.75 -3.77
C GLY A 438 -7.79 10.87 -3.71
N THR A 439 -7.71 11.75 -4.71
CA THR A 439 -6.88 12.97 -4.62
C THR A 439 -7.41 13.92 -3.55
N LEU A 440 -6.56 14.78 -2.98
CA LEU A 440 -6.94 15.66 -1.87
C LEU A 440 -7.79 16.85 -2.37
N ASP A 441 -8.96 17.06 -1.77
CA ASP A 441 -9.79 18.23 -2.07
C ASP A 441 -9.26 19.46 -1.33
N SER A 442 -8.50 20.29 -2.05
CA SER A 442 -7.94 21.56 -1.56
C SER A 442 -8.98 22.63 -1.16
N SER A 443 -10.26 22.46 -1.51
CA SER A 443 -11.34 23.39 -1.09
C SER A 443 -11.84 23.15 0.33
N PHE A 444 -11.48 22.02 0.95
CA PHE A 444 -11.85 21.69 2.32
C PHE A 444 -10.81 22.22 3.33
N ASN A 445 -11.13 23.32 4.00
CA ASN A 445 -10.23 23.97 4.95
C ASN A 445 -10.64 23.70 6.40
N SER A 446 -10.09 22.64 6.98
CA SER A 446 -10.21 22.28 8.40
C SER A 446 -9.21 23.01 9.32
N GLY A 447 -8.35 23.88 8.78
CA GLY A 447 -7.27 24.53 9.51
C GLY A 447 -6.33 23.53 10.18
N THR A 448 -6.11 23.64 11.50
CA THR A 448 -5.31 22.65 12.24
C THR A 448 -6.03 21.34 12.53
N GLY A 449 -7.28 21.15 12.09
CA GLY A 449 -8.03 19.90 12.23
C GLY A 449 -8.39 19.55 13.68
N PHE A 450 -8.54 18.27 13.98
CA PHE A 450 -8.80 17.81 15.35
C PHE A 450 -7.49 17.57 16.12
N ASN A 451 -7.51 17.78 17.44
CA ASN A 451 -6.38 17.39 18.31
C ASN A 451 -6.28 15.88 18.59
N SER A 452 -7.32 15.10 18.26
CA SER A 452 -7.40 13.65 18.40
C SER A 452 -8.43 13.14 17.38
N PRO A 453 -8.30 11.95 16.77
CA PRO A 453 -9.23 11.53 15.74
C PRO A 453 -10.68 11.38 16.26
N PRO A 454 -11.69 11.81 15.48
CA PRO A 454 -13.06 11.43 15.72
C PRO A 454 -13.23 9.91 15.55
N SER A 455 -14.16 9.34 16.32
CA SER A 455 -14.50 7.92 16.26
C SER A 455 -15.41 7.60 15.08
N ASP A 456 -16.26 8.54 14.65
CA ASP A 456 -17.07 8.39 13.43
C ASP A 456 -17.47 9.75 12.83
N LEU A 457 -17.89 9.74 11.56
CA LEU A 457 -18.28 10.89 10.75
C LEU A 457 -19.63 10.64 10.04
N PHE A 458 -20.51 11.64 10.04
CA PHE A 458 -21.84 11.56 9.43
C PHE A 458 -22.13 12.79 8.58
N VAL A 459 -22.64 12.60 7.37
CA VAL A 459 -22.95 13.71 6.44
C VAL A 459 -24.46 13.96 6.43
N GLN A 460 -24.87 15.18 6.78
CA GLN A 460 -26.26 15.64 6.74
C GLN A 460 -26.73 15.85 5.28
N PRO A 461 -28.05 15.79 4.99
CA PRO A 461 -28.57 15.98 3.63
C PRO A 461 -28.23 17.32 2.98
N ASP A 462 -27.90 18.34 3.78
CA ASP A 462 -27.45 19.67 3.36
C ASP A 462 -25.91 19.77 3.20
N GLY A 463 -25.20 18.65 3.30
CA GLY A 463 -23.75 18.55 3.16
C GLY A 463 -22.95 18.92 4.41
N LYS A 464 -23.58 19.36 5.51
CA LYS A 464 -22.86 19.56 6.79
C LYS A 464 -22.38 18.21 7.36
N ILE A 465 -21.33 18.24 8.16
CA ILE A 465 -20.64 17.03 8.65
C ILE A 465 -20.71 17.02 10.18
N ILE A 466 -21.29 15.98 10.77
CA ILE A 466 -21.25 15.75 12.21
C ILE A 466 -20.08 14.81 12.53
N ALA A 467 -19.29 15.17 13.54
CA ALA A 467 -18.21 14.35 14.06
C ALA A 467 -18.47 14.04 15.54
N ILE A 468 -18.19 12.80 15.95
CA ILE A 468 -18.26 12.34 17.35
C ILE A 468 -16.93 11.73 17.78
N GLY A 469 -16.58 11.83 19.06
CA GLY A 469 -15.38 11.18 19.61
C GLY A 469 -14.86 11.82 20.89
N THR A 470 -13.62 11.49 21.25
CA THR A 470 -12.95 11.99 22.46
C THR A 470 -12.04 13.21 22.22
N PHE A 471 -12.19 13.88 21.07
CA PHE A 471 -11.49 15.12 20.78
C PHE A 471 -11.98 16.24 21.71
N GLN A 472 -11.12 17.25 21.90
CA GLN A 472 -11.40 18.42 22.76
C GLN A 472 -11.18 19.75 22.02
N GLN A 473 -10.55 19.70 20.84
CA GLN A 473 -10.30 20.89 20.03
C GLN A 473 -10.54 20.60 18.54
N TYR A 474 -11.04 21.62 17.84
CA TYR A 474 -11.11 21.68 16.38
C TYR A 474 -10.59 23.04 15.90
N ASN A 475 -9.61 23.02 14.99
CA ASN A 475 -8.91 24.21 14.50
C ASN A 475 -8.41 25.14 15.64
N GLY A 476 -7.88 24.53 16.71
CA GLY A 476 -7.41 25.23 17.93
C GLY A 476 -8.51 25.78 18.85
N ALA A 477 -9.79 25.75 18.47
CA ALA A 477 -10.91 26.13 19.32
C ALA A 477 -11.33 24.95 20.21
N ALA A 478 -11.64 25.20 21.49
CA ALA A 478 -12.17 24.19 22.40
C ALA A 478 -13.61 23.81 22.01
N VAL A 479 -13.90 22.52 21.98
CA VAL A 479 -15.21 21.96 21.57
C VAL A 479 -15.63 20.77 22.42
N GLY A 480 -16.94 20.44 22.38
CA GLY A 480 -17.47 19.22 22.99
C GLY A 480 -17.18 17.96 22.16
N THR A 481 -17.62 16.81 22.68
CA THR A 481 -17.40 15.46 22.10
C THR A 481 -18.30 15.11 20.90
N ILE A 482 -19.15 16.06 20.49
CA ILE A 482 -19.96 16.04 19.29
C ILE A 482 -19.98 17.47 18.71
N ILE A 483 -19.63 17.62 17.43
CA ILE A 483 -19.63 18.91 16.73
C ILE A 483 -20.22 18.79 15.34
N ARG A 484 -20.52 19.94 14.73
CA ARG A 484 -20.80 20.05 13.31
C ARG A 484 -19.79 20.94 12.60
N ILE A 485 -19.43 20.53 11.39
CA ILE A 485 -18.51 21.21 10.47
C ILE A 485 -19.30 21.52 9.19
N LEU A 486 -19.09 22.70 8.62
CA LEU A 486 -19.70 23.15 7.37
C LEU A 486 -19.07 22.43 6.16
N PRO A 487 -19.73 22.42 4.98
CA PRO A 487 -19.20 21.77 3.77
C PRO A 487 -17.84 22.29 3.28
N ASN A 488 -17.33 23.40 3.82
CA ASN A 488 -16.03 23.99 3.50
C ASN A 488 -14.93 23.69 4.56
N GLY A 489 -15.23 22.91 5.61
CA GLY A 489 -14.30 22.58 6.69
C GLY A 489 -14.34 23.53 7.89
N VAL A 490 -15.15 24.59 7.88
CA VAL A 490 -15.25 25.53 9.02
C VAL A 490 -16.20 24.99 10.09
N LEU A 491 -15.87 25.17 11.38
CA LEU A 491 -16.73 24.80 12.52
C LEU A 491 -18.09 25.54 12.44
N ASP A 492 -19.20 24.80 12.57
CA ASP A 492 -20.55 25.37 12.64
C ASP A 492 -20.91 25.70 14.10
N THR A 493 -20.66 26.94 14.51
CA THR A 493 -20.96 27.44 15.86
C THR A 493 -22.46 27.60 16.16
N SER A 494 -23.36 27.35 15.21
CA SER A 494 -24.81 27.28 15.48
C SER A 494 -25.22 25.96 16.13
N PHE A 495 -24.45 24.88 15.92
CA PHE A 495 -24.73 23.55 16.45
C PHE A 495 -24.04 23.34 17.80
N ASN A 496 -24.79 23.52 18.89
CA ASN A 496 -24.26 23.40 20.25
C ASN A 496 -24.99 22.31 21.02
N VAL A 497 -24.30 21.18 21.24
CA VAL A 497 -24.77 20.04 22.02
C VAL A 497 -23.84 19.88 23.22
N THR A 498 -24.40 19.97 24.43
CA THR A 498 -23.68 19.79 25.69
C THR A 498 -24.07 18.47 26.32
N LEU A 499 -23.08 17.57 26.49
CA LEU A 499 -23.21 16.35 27.28
C LEU A 499 -22.56 16.55 28.66
N ASP A 500 -22.67 15.57 29.56
CA ASP A 500 -21.92 15.59 30.81
C ASP A 500 -20.40 15.53 30.55
N ALA A 501 -19.60 16.05 31.49
CA ALA A 501 -18.14 16.01 31.41
C ALA A 501 -17.61 14.59 31.19
N ASP A 502 -16.62 14.46 30.31
CA ASP A 502 -15.97 13.20 29.91
C ASP A 502 -16.92 12.12 29.31
N ARG A 503 -18.13 12.51 28.89
CA ARG A 503 -19.09 11.64 28.19
C ARG A 503 -19.16 11.96 26.70
N TYR A 504 -19.43 10.93 25.89
CA TYR A 504 -19.48 11.06 24.44
C TYR A 504 -20.43 10.04 23.80
N PRO A 505 -20.93 10.30 22.57
CA PRO A 505 -21.65 9.32 21.78
C PRO A 505 -20.70 8.25 21.24
N PHE A 506 -21.12 6.99 21.28
CA PHE A 506 -20.49 5.88 20.55
C PHE A 506 -21.18 5.62 19.20
N ALA A 507 -22.46 5.96 19.11
CA ALA A 507 -23.28 5.74 17.93
C ALA A 507 -24.16 6.95 17.64
N LEU A 508 -24.44 7.15 16.35
CA LEU A 508 -25.35 8.15 15.84
C LEU A 508 -26.16 7.53 14.69
N GLU A 509 -27.43 7.91 14.60
CA GLU A 509 -28.30 7.62 13.46
C GLU A 509 -28.92 8.93 12.97
N LEU A 510 -28.72 9.26 11.71
CA LEU A 510 -29.20 10.50 11.09
C LEU A 510 -30.45 10.21 10.26
N LEU A 511 -31.52 11.00 10.48
CA LEU A 511 -32.77 10.86 9.75
C LEU A 511 -32.80 11.74 8.50
N SER A 512 -33.66 11.38 7.54
CA SER A 512 -33.87 12.13 6.29
C SER A 512 -34.45 13.53 6.50
N ASP A 513 -35.14 13.77 7.62
CA ASP A 513 -35.62 15.10 8.05
C ASP A 513 -34.54 15.92 8.80
N GLY A 514 -33.32 15.39 8.91
CA GLY A 514 -32.19 16.03 9.57
C GLY A 514 -32.14 15.87 11.09
N ARG A 515 -33.14 15.26 11.74
CA ARG A 515 -33.05 14.88 13.16
C ARG A 515 -32.01 13.78 13.38
N ILE A 516 -31.49 13.70 14.60
CA ILE A 516 -30.31 12.90 14.93
C ILE A 516 -30.60 12.09 16.19
N TYR A 517 -30.50 10.76 16.15
CA TYR A 517 -30.39 9.95 17.36
C TYR A 517 -28.93 9.84 17.78
N ILE A 518 -28.67 9.95 19.07
CA ILE A 518 -27.35 9.68 19.67
C ILE A 518 -27.45 8.58 20.73
N GLY A 519 -26.47 7.69 20.74
CA GLY A 519 -26.27 6.65 21.76
C GLY A 519 -24.86 6.73 22.34
N GLY A 520 -24.72 6.66 23.67
CA GLY A 520 -23.44 6.86 24.35
C GLY A 520 -23.41 6.41 25.81
N ASN A 521 -22.47 6.96 26.58
CA ASN A 521 -22.36 6.81 28.04
C ASN A 521 -22.80 8.07 28.83
N PHE A 522 -23.50 9.00 28.18
CA PHE A 522 -24.01 10.22 28.79
C PHE A 522 -25.26 9.97 29.65
N SER A 523 -25.51 10.87 30.60
CA SER A 523 -26.67 10.91 31.49
C SER A 523 -27.59 12.10 31.17
N THR A 524 -27.04 13.21 30.69
CA THR A 524 -27.80 14.39 30.28
C THR A 524 -27.43 14.90 28.88
N VAL A 525 -28.37 15.60 28.26
CA VAL A 525 -28.20 16.36 27.01
C VAL A 525 -28.77 17.75 27.24
N ASN A 526 -27.95 18.78 27.04
CA ASN A 526 -28.29 20.18 27.33
C ASN A 526 -28.88 20.36 28.74
N GLY A 527 -28.32 19.66 29.73
CA GLY A 527 -28.77 19.65 31.14
C GLY A 527 -30.06 18.86 31.41
N THR A 528 -30.72 18.31 30.40
CA THR A 528 -31.94 17.50 30.56
C THR A 528 -31.57 16.02 30.65
N SER A 529 -32.14 15.29 31.61
CA SER A 529 -31.90 13.86 31.79
C SER A 529 -32.30 13.05 30.55
N ARG A 530 -31.32 12.35 29.97
CA ARG A 530 -31.43 11.44 28.82
C ARG A 530 -30.36 10.35 28.94
N PRO A 531 -30.53 9.36 29.84
CA PRO A 531 -29.51 8.34 30.06
C PRO A 531 -29.29 7.46 28.83
N GLY A 532 -28.05 7.46 28.31
CA GLY A 532 -27.57 6.61 27.24
C GLY A 532 -28.08 6.93 25.82
N VAL A 533 -29.30 7.46 25.67
CA VAL A 533 -29.93 7.70 24.36
C VAL A 533 -30.76 9.00 24.33
N ALA A 534 -30.68 9.73 23.22
CA ALA A 534 -31.48 10.93 22.96
C ALA A 534 -31.78 11.11 21.47
N ARG A 535 -32.77 11.96 21.15
CA ARG A 535 -32.98 12.52 19.80
C ARG A 535 -32.75 14.03 19.84
N LEU A 536 -32.02 14.55 18.87
CA LEU A 536 -31.78 15.96 18.62
C LEU A 536 -32.54 16.40 17.37
N ASN A 537 -32.91 17.67 17.33
CA ASN A 537 -33.35 18.35 16.12
C ASN A 537 -32.17 18.61 15.18
N SER A 538 -32.45 19.02 13.94
CA SER A 538 -31.43 19.28 12.92
C SER A 538 -30.47 20.43 13.26
N ASP A 539 -30.76 21.25 14.27
CA ASP A 539 -29.89 22.31 14.80
C ASP A 539 -29.06 21.87 16.02
N GLY A 540 -29.24 20.66 16.53
CA GLY A 540 -28.60 20.14 17.74
C GLY A 540 -29.38 20.40 19.04
N SER A 541 -30.50 21.12 19.00
CA SER A 541 -31.38 21.24 20.16
C SER A 541 -32.01 19.88 20.52
N LEU A 542 -32.30 19.65 21.81
CA LEU A 542 -32.89 18.39 22.26
C LEU A 542 -34.35 18.28 21.82
N ASP A 543 -34.73 17.18 21.16
CA ASP A 543 -36.14 16.86 20.94
C ASP A 543 -36.73 16.25 22.21
N THR A 544 -37.50 17.05 22.94
CA THR A 544 -38.11 16.64 24.21
C THR A 544 -39.18 15.57 24.06
N ASN A 545 -39.72 15.34 22.85
CA ASN A 545 -40.77 14.34 22.58
C ASN A 545 -40.23 12.91 22.50
N PHE A 546 -38.91 12.71 22.50
CA PHE A 546 -38.30 11.40 22.62
C PHE A 546 -37.70 11.20 24.02
N ASN A 547 -38.14 10.14 24.73
CA ASN A 547 -37.62 9.76 26.04
C ASN A 547 -37.79 8.24 26.29
N ALA A 548 -36.72 7.47 26.08
CA ALA A 548 -36.75 6.01 26.21
C ALA A 548 -36.72 5.47 27.65
N LEU A 549 -36.44 6.30 28.66
CA LEU A 549 -36.35 5.89 30.08
C LEU A 549 -35.47 4.64 30.31
N ILE A 550 -34.20 4.69 29.85
CA ILE A 550 -33.22 3.62 30.03
C ILE A 550 -32.83 3.49 31.51
N GLY A 551 -32.81 2.25 32.02
CA GLY A 551 -32.42 1.93 33.40
C GLY A 551 -30.94 1.60 33.58
N GLY A 552 -30.43 1.88 34.78
CA GLY A 552 -29.05 1.59 35.19
C GLY A 552 -28.07 2.73 34.89
N ILE A 553 -26.81 2.38 34.62
CA ILE A 553 -25.78 3.29 34.08
C ILE A 553 -25.51 2.82 32.64
N PRO A 554 -26.32 3.24 31.66
CA PRO A 554 -26.29 2.64 30.34
C PRO A 554 -25.04 3.03 29.53
N THR A 555 -24.61 2.11 28.69
CA THR A 555 -23.59 2.31 27.65
C THR A 555 -24.22 1.85 26.34
N ILE A 556 -24.76 2.79 25.56
CA ILE A 556 -25.47 2.48 24.30
C ILE A 556 -24.46 2.52 23.15
N SER A 557 -24.14 1.36 22.59
CA SER A 557 -23.16 1.21 21.51
C SER A 557 -23.77 1.18 20.11
N ALA A 558 -25.09 1.05 19.99
CA ALA A 558 -25.79 1.14 18.71
C ALA A 558 -27.22 1.71 18.86
N VAL A 559 -27.59 2.56 17.91
CA VAL A 559 -28.97 3.02 17.69
C VAL A 559 -29.24 2.95 16.18
N ARG A 560 -30.37 2.39 15.77
CA ARG A 560 -30.80 2.32 14.35
C ARG A 560 -32.29 2.56 14.24
N VAL A 561 -32.73 3.18 13.13
CA VAL A 561 -34.16 3.32 12.82
C VAL A 561 -34.56 2.28 11.78
N GLN A 562 -35.68 1.59 12.01
CA GLN A 562 -36.28 0.66 11.06
C GLN A 562 -37.16 1.39 10.04
N PRO A 563 -37.45 0.80 8.86
CA PRO A 563 -38.33 1.42 7.86
C PRO A 563 -39.74 1.77 8.34
N ASP A 564 -40.23 1.15 9.43
CA ASP A 564 -41.51 1.46 10.07
C ASP A 564 -41.46 2.65 11.04
N GLY A 565 -40.28 3.29 11.20
CA GLY A 565 -40.05 4.42 12.09
C GLY A 565 -39.78 4.04 13.56
N LYS A 566 -39.73 2.75 13.91
CA LYS A 566 -39.29 2.30 15.23
C LYS A 566 -37.78 2.37 15.37
N VAL A 567 -37.29 2.46 16.61
CA VAL A 567 -35.87 2.65 16.93
C VAL A 567 -35.36 1.43 17.70
N LEU A 568 -34.32 0.79 17.18
CA LEU A 568 -33.57 -0.27 17.83
C LEU A 568 -32.45 0.34 18.67
N ILE A 569 -32.29 -0.13 19.91
CA ILE A 569 -31.31 0.35 20.89
C ILE A 569 -30.51 -0.86 21.40
N GLY A 570 -29.18 -0.81 21.25
CA GLY A 570 -28.26 -1.87 21.65
C GLY A 570 -27.12 -1.34 22.52
N GLY A 571 -26.72 -2.13 23.51
CA GLY A 571 -25.57 -1.81 24.35
C GLY A 571 -25.51 -2.63 25.63
N ASN A 572 -25.13 -1.99 26.72
CA ASN A 572 -25.22 -2.52 28.08
C ASN A 572 -26.18 -1.63 28.89
N PHE A 573 -27.35 -2.17 29.25
CA PHE A 573 -28.37 -1.55 30.07
C PHE A 573 -29.26 -2.63 30.70
N SER A 574 -29.90 -2.32 31.83
CA SER A 574 -30.64 -3.32 32.64
C SER A 574 -32.16 -3.30 32.45
N GLY A 575 -32.72 -2.24 31.86
CA GLY A 575 -34.16 -2.10 31.64
C GLY A 575 -34.50 -0.87 30.81
N ILE A 576 -35.76 -0.77 30.39
CA ILE A 576 -36.28 0.33 29.57
C ILE A 576 -37.77 0.55 29.85
N GLY A 577 -38.22 1.80 30.01
CA GLY A 577 -39.63 2.12 30.28
C GLY A 577 -40.22 1.49 31.56
N GLY A 578 -39.37 1.07 32.50
CA GLY A 578 -39.76 0.33 33.72
C GLY A 578 -39.83 -1.20 33.56
N PHE A 579 -39.53 -1.75 32.38
CA PHE A 579 -39.51 -3.19 32.11
C PHE A 579 -38.09 -3.78 32.17
N ASN A 580 -37.99 -5.03 32.61
CA ASN A 580 -36.75 -5.81 32.60
C ASN A 580 -36.41 -6.29 31.17
N ARG A 581 -35.90 -5.39 30.34
CA ARG A 581 -35.35 -5.68 29.01
C ARG A 581 -33.90 -5.21 28.99
N SER A 582 -32.95 -6.14 28.97
CA SER A 582 -31.52 -5.85 28.98
C SER A 582 -30.93 -5.84 27.58
N GLY A 583 -29.88 -5.04 27.36
CA GLY A 583 -28.93 -5.19 26.26
C GLY A 583 -29.43 -4.87 24.83
N PHE A 584 -30.66 -5.22 24.48
CA PHE A 584 -31.28 -4.97 23.18
C PHE A 584 -32.79 -4.72 23.32
N ALA A 585 -33.28 -3.62 22.75
CA ALA A 585 -34.67 -3.22 22.83
C ALA A 585 -35.14 -2.48 21.57
N ARG A 586 -36.46 -2.42 21.39
CA ARG A 586 -37.11 -1.57 20.38
C ARG A 586 -38.07 -0.59 21.05
N VAL A 587 -38.06 0.64 20.57
CA VAL A 587 -39.00 1.70 20.98
C VAL A 587 -39.68 2.34 19.80
N ASP A 588 -40.79 3.04 20.03
CA ASP A 588 -41.43 3.89 19.03
C ASP A 588 -40.75 5.27 18.87
N SER A 589 -41.33 6.14 18.06
CA SER A 589 -40.82 7.49 17.80
C SER A 589 -40.92 8.45 19.01
N THR A 590 -41.57 8.06 20.11
CA THR A 590 -41.61 8.79 21.39
C THR A 590 -40.65 8.18 22.44
N GLY A 591 -40.17 6.96 22.22
CA GLY A 591 -39.33 6.22 23.17
C GLY A 591 -40.11 5.18 24.00
N ALA A 592 -41.40 4.97 23.74
CA ALA A 592 -42.15 3.91 24.42
C ALA A 592 -41.72 2.52 23.94
N LEU A 593 -41.54 1.57 24.87
CA LEU A 593 -41.08 0.21 24.57
C LEU A 593 -42.10 -0.58 23.74
N ASP A 594 -41.62 -1.15 22.63
CA ASP A 594 -42.34 -2.20 21.90
C ASP A 594 -42.19 -3.53 22.66
N GLN A 595 -43.15 -3.81 23.55
CA GLN A 595 -43.12 -4.99 24.42
C GLN A 595 -43.14 -6.31 23.64
N ALA A 596 -43.73 -6.33 22.43
CA ALA A 596 -43.83 -7.53 21.59
C ALA A 596 -42.47 -7.93 20.97
N PHE A 597 -41.52 -6.99 20.90
CA PHE A 597 -40.14 -7.25 20.50
C PHE A 597 -39.33 -7.68 21.74
N ASP A 598 -39.28 -8.97 22.05
CA ASP A 598 -38.62 -9.51 23.26
C ASP A 598 -37.39 -10.39 22.96
N PRO A 599 -36.27 -9.80 22.52
CA PRO A 599 -35.03 -10.53 22.31
C PRO A 599 -34.34 -10.85 23.66
N SER A 600 -33.90 -12.09 23.82
CA SER A 600 -33.25 -12.59 25.04
C SER A 600 -31.76 -12.22 25.18
N ASP A 601 -31.31 -11.13 24.54
CA ASP A 601 -29.91 -10.69 24.61
C ASP A 601 -29.60 -10.05 25.98
N THR A 602 -28.36 -10.19 26.45
CA THR A 602 -27.87 -9.48 27.65
C THR A 602 -27.01 -8.27 27.30
N SER A 603 -26.43 -8.24 26.09
CA SER A 603 -25.75 -7.08 25.52
C SER A 603 -25.59 -7.22 24.00
N VAL A 604 -25.76 -6.12 23.26
CA VAL A 604 -25.53 -6.04 21.80
C VAL A 604 -24.51 -4.93 21.51
N GLY A 605 -23.51 -5.22 20.69
CA GLY A 605 -22.50 -4.26 20.24
C GLY A 605 -23.04 -3.38 19.11
N GLY A 606 -23.07 -3.92 17.89
CA GLY A 606 -23.58 -3.26 16.69
C GLY A 606 -24.98 -3.74 16.29
N ILE A 607 -25.75 -2.86 15.65
CA ILE A 607 -27.05 -3.15 15.03
C ILE A 607 -27.03 -2.66 13.57
N TYR A 608 -27.55 -3.48 12.68
CA TYR A 608 -27.69 -3.21 11.25
C TYR A 608 -29.05 -3.77 10.78
N VAL A 609 -29.71 -3.09 9.85
CA VAL A 609 -31.06 -3.46 9.37
C VAL A 609 -31.00 -3.68 7.87
N GLY A 610 -31.42 -4.85 7.40
CA GLY A 610 -31.51 -5.17 5.98
C GLY A 610 -32.72 -4.52 5.32
N SER A 611 -32.67 -4.38 3.99
CA SER A 611 -33.80 -3.82 3.21
C SER A 611 -35.08 -4.68 3.28
N ASP A 612 -34.94 -5.96 3.63
CA ASP A 612 -36.03 -6.91 3.90
C ASP A 612 -36.59 -6.82 5.34
N GLY A 613 -36.08 -5.89 6.15
CA GLY A 613 -36.46 -5.67 7.55
C GLY A 613 -35.81 -6.63 8.55
N LYS A 614 -34.98 -7.59 8.11
CA LYS A 614 -34.21 -8.43 9.04
C LYS A 614 -33.16 -7.60 9.79
N ILE A 615 -32.84 -8.01 11.00
CA ILE A 615 -31.94 -7.28 11.90
C ILE A 615 -30.69 -8.13 12.14
N TYR A 616 -29.51 -7.52 12.01
CA TYR A 616 -28.22 -8.17 12.22
C TYR A 616 -27.55 -7.53 13.43
N THR A 617 -27.18 -8.35 14.42
CA THR A 617 -26.51 -7.91 15.65
C THR A 617 -25.13 -8.55 15.81
N THR A 618 -24.17 -7.75 16.30
CA THR A 618 -22.81 -8.21 16.65
C THR A 618 -22.58 -8.12 18.16
N PRO A 619 -21.67 -8.93 18.74
CA PRO A 619 -21.29 -8.79 20.15
C PRO A 619 -20.51 -7.50 20.40
N VAL A 620 -20.35 -7.13 21.68
CA VAL A 620 -19.52 -5.99 22.11
C VAL A 620 -18.05 -6.22 21.69
N LEU A 621 -17.37 -5.12 21.34
CA LEU A 621 -16.13 -5.01 20.56
C LEU A 621 -14.86 -5.68 21.12
N SER A 622 -14.95 -6.49 22.18
CA SER A 622 -13.81 -7.13 22.87
C SER A 622 -14.05 -8.62 23.18
N ALA A 623 -14.89 -9.29 22.39
CA ALA A 623 -15.16 -10.72 22.55
C ALA A 623 -14.02 -11.59 21.99
N SER A 624 -13.73 -12.71 22.67
CA SER A 624 -12.77 -13.72 22.21
C SER A 624 -13.24 -14.51 20.98
N THR A 625 -14.52 -14.37 20.64
CA THR A 625 -15.15 -14.90 19.42
C THR A 625 -16.08 -13.84 18.85
N GLY A 626 -16.03 -13.64 17.53
CA GLY A 626 -16.97 -12.81 16.81
C GLY A 626 -18.12 -13.66 16.27
N LYS A 627 -19.33 -13.11 16.25
CA LYS A 627 -20.53 -13.73 15.67
C LYS A 627 -21.43 -12.67 15.08
N ILE A 628 -22.23 -13.05 14.09
CA ILE A 628 -23.32 -12.22 13.55
C ILE A 628 -24.61 -13.01 13.74
N LEU A 629 -25.51 -12.49 14.58
CA LEU A 629 -26.85 -13.06 14.74
C LEU A 629 -27.79 -12.32 13.80
N ARG A 630 -28.46 -13.04 12.90
CA ARG A 630 -29.60 -12.51 12.14
C ARG A 630 -30.89 -12.79 12.91
N ARG A 631 -31.78 -11.81 12.90
CA ARG A 631 -33.08 -11.83 13.56
C ARG A 631 -34.17 -11.45 12.56
N MET A 632 -35.33 -12.05 12.74
CA MET A 632 -36.56 -11.68 12.04
C MET A 632 -37.04 -10.30 12.53
N PRO A 633 -37.94 -9.60 11.80
CA PRO A 633 -38.43 -8.27 12.18
C PRO A 633 -39.15 -8.19 13.54
N ASP A 634 -39.52 -9.33 14.12
CA ASP A 634 -40.11 -9.47 15.47
C ASP A 634 -39.06 -9.57 16.60
N GLY A 635 -37.77 -9.72 16.27
CA GLY A 635 -36.66 -9.87 17.21
C GLY A 635 -36.22 -11.32 17.47
N ASN A 636 -36.98 -12.32 17.01
CA ASN A 636 -36.60 -13.72 17.12
C ASN A 636 -35.37 -14.03 16.27
N VAL A 637 -34.50 -14.94 16.71
CA VAL A 637 -33.34 -15.39 15.92
C VAL A 637 -33.85 -16.11 14.67
N ASP A 638 -33.28 -15.76 13.51
CA ASP A 638 -33.61 -16.40 12.23
C ASP A 638 -32.87 -17.75 12.12
N PRO A 639 -33.58 -18.90 12.15
CA PRO A 639 -32.96 -20.23 12.11
C PRO A 639 -32.38 -20.59 10.73
N THR A 640 -32.65 -19.78 9.69
CA THR A 640 -32.14 -20.00 8.33
C THR A 640 -30.76 -19.38 8.09
N TYR A 641 -30.25 -18.61 9.06
CA TYR A 641 -28.93 -17.97 8.98
C TYR A 641 -27.91 -18.76 9.79
N ALA A 642 -26.76 -19.06 9.18
CA ALA A 642 -25.70 -19.82 9.82
C ALA A 642 -25.07 -19.07 10.99
N ASP A 643 -24.81 -19.78 12.09
CA ASP A 643 -24.08 -19.29 13.27
C ASP A 643 -22.56 -19.22 12.99
N THR A 644 -22.19 -18.33 12.06
CA THR A 644 -20.82 -18.23 11.55
C THR A 644 -19.89 -17.61 12.60
N LEU A 645 -18.93 -18.43 13.05
CA LEU A 645 -17.96 -18.08 14.08
C LEU A 645 -16.71 -17.42 13.48
N PHE A 646 -16.33 -16.27 14.02
CA PHE A 646 -15.09 -15.56 13.72
C PHE A 646 -14.10 -15.76 14.87
N THR A 647 -12.84 -16.06 14.56
CA THR A 647 -11.78 -16.28 15.55
C THR A 647 -10.47 -15.61 15.15
N SER A 648 -9.63 -15.31 16.14
CA SER A 648 -8.26 -14.83 15.93
C SER A 648 -7.29 -15.63 16.79
N ASP A 649 -6.09 -15.87 16.26
CA ASP A 649 -4.98 -16.48 16.99
C ASP A 649 -4.44 -15.55 18.08
N SER A 650 -4.76 -14.24 18.03
CA SER A 650 -4.51 -13.29 19.11
C SER A 650 -5.57 -13.29 20.22
N GLY A 651 -6.63 -14.09 20.10
CA GLY A 651 -7.74 -14.12 21.06
C GLY A 651 -8.69 -12.91 21.04
N ASP A 652 -8.58 -12.03 20.04
CA ASP A 652 -9.47 -10.87 19.83
C ASP A 652 -10.05 -10.98 18.42
N ALA A 653 -11.32 -11.36 18.35
CA ALA A 653 -12.05 -11.64 17.11
C ALA A 653 -13.12 -10.57 16.82
N SER A 654 -12.79 -9.31 17.11
CA SER A 654 -13.77 -8.22 17.13
C SER A 654 -14.19 -7.75 15.73
N LEU A 655 -15.49 -7.87 15.46
CA LEU A 655 -16.14 -7.34 14.25
C LEU A 655 -16.32 -5.83 14.43
N LYS A 656 -15.65 -5.01 13.61
CA LYS A 656 -15.66 -3.54 13.76
C LYS A 656 -16.72 -2.88 12.89
N SER A 657 -16.97 -3.41 11.71
CA SER A 657 -17.94 -2.88 10.75
C SER A 657 -18.53 -3.99 9.90
N ILE A 658 -19.83 -4.00 9.68
CA ILE A 658 -20.46 -4.87 8.68
C ILE A 658 -21.32 -4.03 7.73
N LEU A 659 -21.43 -4.49 6.48
CA LEU A 659 -22.28 -3.92 5.45
C LEU A 659 -23.27 -5.00 5.02
N VAL A 660 -24.57 -4.77 5.26
CA VAL A 660 -25.65 -5.67 4.85
C VAL A 660 -26.18 -5.18 3.51
N ARG A 661 -26.06 -5.99 2.45
CA ARG A 661 -26.51 -5.64 1.10
C ARG A 661 -28.00 -5.98 0.89
N SER A 662 -28.58 -5.43 -0.17
CA SER A 662 -29.97 -5.71 -0.58
C SER A 662 -30.21 -7.14 -1.07
N ASP A 663 -29.17 -7.81 -1.58
CA ASP A 663 -29.18 -9.24 -1.95
C ASP A 663 -29.17 -10.19 -0.73
N GLY A 664 -29.02 -9.65 0.49
CA GLY A 664 -28.94 -10.38 1.75
C GLY A 664 -27.54 -10.82 2.16
N THR A 665 -26.51 -10.65 1.32
CA THR A 665 -25.11 -10.87 1.66
C THR A 665 -24.63 -9.86 2.70
N VAL A 666 -23.58 -10.23 3.44
CA VAL A 666 -23.00 -9.39 4.50
C VAL A 666 -21.49 -9.32 4.36
N ILE A 667 -20.94 -8.13 4.10
CA ILE A 667 -19.49 -7.90 4.12
C ILE A 667 -19.06 -7.53 5.53
N VAL A 668 -17.98 -8.14 6.00
CA VAL A 668 -17.55 -8.10 7.40
C VAL A 668 -16.11 -7.63 7.48
N GLY A 669 -15.90 -6.49 8.15
CA GLY A 669 -14.61 -5.90 8.46
C GLY A 669 -14.32 -5.92 9.96
N GLY A 670 -13.10 -6.26 10.34
CA GLY A 670 -12.70 -6.25 11.74
C GLY A 670 -11.30 -6.77 11.98
N LYS A 671 -11.10 -7.34 13.17
CA LYS A 671 -9.90 -8.10 13.54
C LYS A 671 -10.28 -9.57 13.71
N PHE A 672 -9.83 -10.43 12.81
CA PHE A 672 -10.03 -11.88 12.85
C PHE A 672 -9.12 -12.57 11.83
N ASP A 673 -8.71 -13.81 12.11
CA ASP A 673 -7.83 -14.59 11.23
C ASP A 673 -8.59 -15.67 10.44
N LYS A 674 -9.70 -16.16 11.02
CA LYS A 674 -10.45 -17.33 10.56
C LYS A 674 -11.96 -17.11 10.68
N VAL A 675 -12.70 -17.68 9.73
CA VAL A 675 -14.17 -17.65 9.66
C VAL A 675 -14.67 -19.07 9.42
N ALA A 676 -15.56 -19.56 10.29
CA ALA A 676 -15.99 -20.96 10.32
C ALA A 676 -14.82 -21.98 10.31
N GLY A 677 -13.70 -21.60 10.94
CA GLY A 677 -12.46 -22.40 10.98
C GLY A 677 -11.58 -22.35 9.73
N ARG A 678 -12.05 -21.73 8.62
CA ARG A 678 -11.30 -21.52 7.38
C ARG A 678 -10.50 -20.21 7.45
N PRO A 679 -9.38 -20.07 6.72
CA PRO A 679 -8.68 -18.78 6.59
C PRO A 679 -9.62 -17.72 6.00
N GLY A 680 -9.62 -16.53 6.61
CA GLY A 680 -10.39 -15.39 6.14
C GLY A 680 -10.05 -14.21 7.04
N ARG A 681 -9.12 -13.36 6.61
CA ARG A 681 -8.45 -12.39 7.49
C ARG A 681 -9.06 -11.00 7.35
N ASN A 682 -9.59 -10.46 8.45
CA ASN A 682 -10.00 -9.06 8.66
C ASN A 682 -11.06 -8.46 7.71
N LEU A 683 -11.31 -9.05 6.54
CA LEU A 683 -12.28 -8.65 5.52
C LEU A 683 -12.81 -9.91 4.80
N VAL A 684 -14.11 -10.17 4.85
CA VAL A 684 -14.79 -11.28 4.12
C VAL A 684 -16.20 -10.88 3.71
N ARG A 685 -16.85 -11.67 2.84
CA ARG A 685 -18.31 -11.65 2.62
C ARG A 685 -18.95 -12.95 3.12
N LEU A 686 -20.17 -12.84 3.60
CA LEU A 686 -21.07 -13.94 3.91
C LEU A 686 -22.21 -13.97 2.89
N THR A 687 -22.65 -15.16 2.51
CA THR A 687 -23.81 -15.40 1.64
C THR A 687 -25.13 -14.96 2.30
N PRO A 688 -26.27 -14.93 1.58
CA PRO A 688 -27.58 -14.63 2.18
C PRO A 688 -28.05 -15.64 3.23
N THR A 689 -27.41 -16.81 3.32
CA THR A 689 -27.63 -17.82 4.38
C THR A 689 -26.57 -17.75 5.49
N GLY A 690 -25.65 -16.78 5.44
CA GLY A 690 -24.65 -16.51 6.48
C GLY A 690 -23.39 -17.37 6.41
N THR A 691 -23.28 -18.27 5.43
CA THR A 691 -22.05 -19.05 5.19
C THR A 691 -20.94 -18.16 4.62
N LEU A 692 -19.67 -18.54 4.81
CA LEU A 692 -18.54 -17.82 4.20
C LEU A 692 -18.62 -17.93 2.68
N ASP A 693 -18.59 -16.79 2.00
CA ASP A 693 -18.53 -16.72 0.55
C ASP A 693 -17.08 -16.86 0.07
N ALA A 694 -16.80 -17.93 -0.68
CA ALA A 694 -15.48 -18.22 -1.22
C ALA A 694 -15.15 -17.42 -2.50
N GLY A 695 -16.16 -16.91 -3.20
CA GLY A 695 -16.03 -16.11 -4.43
C GLY A 695 -15.88 -14.60 -4.18
N PHE A 696 -15.68 -14.19 -2.92
CA PHE A 696 -15.47 -12.79 -2.58
C PHE A 696 -14.01 -12.36 -2.81
N MET A 697 -13.84 -11.47 -3.78
CA MET A 697 -12.64 -10.64 -3.93
C MET A 697 -12.94 -9.23 -3.39
N PRO A 698 -12.00 -8.56 -2.72
CA PRO A 698 -10.61 -8.96 -2.45
C PRO A 698 -10.45 -10.00 -1.32
N LYS A 699 -9.42 -10.85 -1.41
CA LYS A 699 -9.09 -11.86 -0.37
C LYS A 699 -8.44 -11.25 0.86
N GLY A 700 -9.28 -10.69 1.74
CA GLY A 700 -8.90 -10.28 3.08
C GLY A 700 -8.01 -9.04 3.15
N ALA A 701 -7.73 -8.62 4.37
CA ALA A 701 -6.78 -7.55 4.69
C ALA A 701 -5.72 -8.08 5.66
N ASP A 702 -4.46 -7.65 5.51
CA ASP A 702 -3.34 -8.18 6.31
C ASP A 702 -3.40 -7.77 7.79
N LEU A 703 -3.93 -6.57 8.07
CA LEU A 703 -4.21 -6.03 9.40
C LEU A 703 -5.69 -5.60 9.52
N PRO A 704 -6.19 -5.25 10.72
CA PRO A 704 -7.61 -5.04 10.94
C PRO A 704 -8.25 -3.94 10.07
N VAL A 705 -9.46 -4.24 9.60
CA VAL A 705 -10.39 -3.25 9.03
C VAL A 705 -11.13 -2.56 10.16
N ALA A 706 -11.17 -1.23 10.12
CA ALA A 706 -11.93 -0.41 11.06
C ALA A 706 -13.37 -0.17 10.59
N ARG A 707 -13.55 0.22 9.32
CA ARG A 707 -14.84 0.72 8.80
C ARG A 707 -15.06 0.32 7.33
N LEU A 708 -16.28 -0.11 7.01
CA LEU A 708 -16.79 -0.35 5.66
C LEU A 708 -17.90 0.65 5.32
N LEU A 709 -17.90 1.20 4.12
CA LEU A 709 -18.91 2.16 3.65
C LEU A 709 -19.24 1.94 2.18
N GLU A 710 -20.52 1.76 1.86
CA GLU A 710 -20.97 1.64 0.47
C GLU A 710 -20.73 2.94 -0.34
N SER A 711 -20.21 2.77 -1.55
CA SER A 711 -19.76 3.81 -2.48
C SER A 711 -20.64 3.90 -3.74
N GLY A 712 -21.43 2.86 -3.99
CA GLY A 712 -22.35 2.68 -5.10
C GLY A 712 -22.96 1.29 -4.97
N ALA A 713 -23.91 0.92 -5.84
CA ALA A 713 -24.51 -0.42 -5.80
C ALA A 713 -23.44 -1.54 -5.87
N ASP A 714 -22.38 -1.29 -6.63
CA ASP A 714 -21.31 -2.22 -6.95
C ASP A 714 -20.02 -2.02 -6.14
N LYS A 715 -19.87 -0.96 -5.33
CA LYS A 715 -18.59 -0.62 -4.66
C LYS A 715 -18.72 -0.27 -3.19
N ALA A 716 -17.67 -0.54 -2.40
CA ALA A 716 -17.48 -0.01 -1.06
C ALA A 716 -16.07 0.53 -0.82
N TYR A 717 -15.98 1.51 0.09
CA TYR A 717 -14.76 1.91 0.76
C TYR A 717 -14.48 0.99 1.94
N VAL A 718 -13.20 0.68 2.13
CA VAL A 718 -12.67 -0.01 3.30
C VAL A 718 -11.54 0.83 3.88
N VAL A 719 -11.53 1.02 5.19
CA VAL A 719 -10.49 1.77 5.90
C VAL A 719 -10.10 1.09 7.21
N GLY A 720 -8.86 1.27 7.64
CA GLY A 720 -8.31 0.64 8.85
C GLY A 720 -6.79 0.71 8.94
N ASN A 721 -6.19 -0.40 9.38
CA ASN A 721 -4.76 -0.48 9.72
C ASN A 721 -3.94 -1.30 8.70
N PHE A 722 -4.59 -1.87 7.69
CA PHE A 722 -3.99 -2.75 6.69
C PHE A 722 -2.95 -2.02 5.81
N ALA A 723 -1.91 -2.74 5.43
CA ALA A 723 -0.97 -2.32 4.39
C ALA A 723 -1.28 -3.01 3.06
N LEU A 724 -1.90 -4.20 3.11
CA LEU A 724 -2.26 -5.02 1.97
C LEU A 724 -3.73 -5.44 2.05
N ILE A 725 -4.41 -5.42 0.89
CA ILE A 725 -5.69 -6.09 0.66
C ILE A 725 -5.49 -6.99 -0.55
N ASP A 726 -5.87 -8.27 -0.47
CA ASP A 726 -5.59 -9.26 -1.52
C ASP A 726 -4.11 -9.28 -1.98
N SER A 727 -3.20 -9.08 -1.03
CA SER A 727 -1.75 -8.91 -1.28
C SER A 727 -1.37 -7.69 -2.16
N VAL A 728 -2.33 -6.87 -2.60
CA VAL A 728 -2.12 -5.58 -3.28
C VAL A 728 -1.83 -4.49 -2.24
N PRO A 729 -0.75 -3.69 -2.39
CA PRO A 729 -0.46 -2.59 -1.48
C PRO A 729 -1.55 -1.51 -1.49
N ARG A 730 -2.22 -1.34 -0.33
CA ARG A 730 -3.31 -0.39 -0.10
C ARG A 730 -3.22 0.10 1.35
N ALA A 731 -2.49 1.18 1.62
CA ALA A 731 -2.20 1.59 3.00
C ALA A 731 -3.40 2.29 3.67
N GLY A 732 -4.06 1.60 4.60
CA GLY A 732 -5.08 2.11 5.51
C GLY A 732 -6.42 2.50 4.88
N ASN A 733 -6.50 2.56 3.55
CA ASN A 733 -7.73 2.81 2.80
C ASN A 733 -7.70 2.15 1.41
N ALA A 734 -8.87 1.74 0.92
CA ALA A 734 -9.11 1.35 -0.46
C ALA A 734 -10.60 1.56 -0.83
N ARG A 735 -10.90 1.52 -2.13
CA ARG A 735 -12.24 1.24 -2.67
C ARG A 735 -12.18 -0.09 -3.40
N PHE A 736 -13.22 -0.91 -3.31
CA PHE A 736 -13.30 -2.22 -3.95
C PHE A 736 -14.72 -2.53 -4.40
N SER A 737 -14.86 -3.47 -5.34
CA SER A 737 -16.12 -4.01 -5.82
C SER A 737 -16.74 -4.93 -4.78
N ILE A 738 -18.04 -4.74 -4.50
CA ILE A 738 -18.79 -5.55 -3.52
C ILE A 738 -19.74 -6.54 -4.17
N GLU A 739 -19.93 -6.46 -5.49
CA GLU A 739 -20.60 -7.53 -6.24
C GLU A 739 -19.83 -8.84 -6.12
N PRO A 740 -20.47 -9.99 -6.38
CA PRO A 740 -19.72 -11.18 -6.75
C PRO A 740 -18.67 -10.80 -7.78
N TYR A 741 -17.40 -11.14 -7.51
CA TYR A 741 -16.49 -11.34 -8.62
C TYR A 741 -17.16 -12.41 -9.46
N ARG A 742 -17.68 -12.04 -10.63
CA ARG A 742 -18.22 -13.01 -11.57
C ARG A 742 -17.07 -13.93 -11.88
N ARG A 743 -17.10 -15.15 -11.32
CA ARG A 743 -16.36 -16.28 -11.85
C ARG A 743 -16.78 -16.32 -13.31
N VAL A 744 -15.86 -15.96 -14.21
CA VAL A 744 -16.19 -15.88 -15.65
C VAL A 744 -16.47 -17.31 -16.08
N THR A 745 -17.75 -17.67 -16.10
CA THR A 745 -18.19 -19.01 -16.45
C THR A 745 -17.98 -19.16 -17.96
N PRO A 746 -17.11 -20.06 -18.41
CA PRO A 746 -16.89 -20.22 -19.84
C PRO A 746 -18.20 -20.57 -20.53
N PHE A 747 -18.50 -19.88 -21.63
CA PHE A 747 -19.71 -20.06 -22.45
C PHE A 747 -21.00 -19.54 -21.81
N ASP A 748 -20.93 -18.75 -20.75
CA ASP A 748 -22.00 -17.85 -20.31
C ASP A 748 -22.08 -16.66 -21.29
N PHE A 749 -23.14 -16.55 -22.10
CA PHE A 749 -23.31 -15.47 -23.08
C PHE A 749 -24.27 -14.36 -22.60
N ASP A 750 -25.13 -14.61 -21.60
CA ASP A 750 -26.05 -13.61 -21.07
C ASP A 750 -25.60 -12.97 -19.74
N GLY A 751 -24.65 -13.59 -19.05
CA GLY A 751 -24.03 -13.16 -17.80
C GLY A 751 -24.75 -13.64 -16.55
N ASP A 752 -25.51 -14.74 -16.58
CA ASP A 752 -26.22 -15.25 -15.40
C ASP A 752 -25.35 -16.06 -14.42
N GLY A 753 -24.13 -16.42 -14.83
CA GLY A 753 -23.16 -17.21 -14.08
C GLY A 753 -23.11 -18.69 -14.48
N LYS A 754 -23.91 -19.16 -15.43
CA LYS A 754 -23.94 -20.54 -15.93
C LYS A 754 -23.52 -20.63 -17.40
N ALA A 755 -22.98 -21.78 -17.79
CA ALA A 755 -22.61 -22.05 -19.17
C ALA A 755 -23.84 -22.30 -20.03
N ASP A 756 -23.94 -21.60 -21.17
CA ASP A 756 -25.05 -21.75 -22.11
C ASP A 756 -24.80 -22.87 -23.13
N PHE A 757 -25.89 -23.45 -23.61
CA PHE A 757 -25.84 -24.45 -24.67
C PHE A 757 -25.69 -23.76 -26.02
N SER A 758 -24.43 -23.53 -26.41
CA SER A 758 -24.10 -22.74 -27.60
C SER A 758 -23.42 -23.57 -28.70
N VAL A 759 -23.89 -23.40 -29.94
CA VAL A 759 -23.33 -24.06 -31.14
C VAL A 759 -23.11 -23.08 -32.30
N PHE A 760 -22.01 -23.25 -33.05
CA PHE A 760 -21.77 -22.60 -34.33
C PHE A 760 -22.09 -23.54 -35.49
N ARG A 761 -22.86 -23.07 -36.47
CA ARG A 761 -23.27 -23.85 -37.66
C ARG A 761 -22.49 -23.41 -38.92
N PRO A 762 -21.47 -24.17 -39.37
CA PRO A 762 -20.60 -23.74 -40.46
C PRO A 762 -21.28 -23.57 -41.82
N SER A 763 -22.40 -24.27 -42.07
CA SER A 763 -23.17 -24.16 -43.32
C SER A 763 -23.90 -22.82 -43.48
N SER A 764 -24.06 -22.06 -42.40
CA SER A 764 -24.78 -20.78 -42.37
C SER A 764 -24.01 -19.65 -41.66
N ASN A 765 -22.81 -19.92 -41.15
CA ASN A 765 -22.01 -19.00 -40.32
C ASN A 765 -22.83 -18.37 -39.18
N THR A 766 -23.68 -19.19 -38.53
CA THR A 766 -24.65 -18.74 -37.54
C THR A 766 -24.40 -19.42 -36.20
N TRP A 767 -24.34 -18.63 -35.14
CA TRP A 767 -24.32 -19.06 -33.76
C TRP A 767 -25.75 -19.25 -33.26
N TYR A 768 -26.00 -20.31 -32.50
CA TYR A 768 -27.26 -20.58 -31.82
C TYR A 768 -26.96 -20.76 -30.33
N GLN A 769 -27.38 -19.81 -29.50
CA GLN A 769 -27.19 -19.83 -28.05
C GLN A 769 -28.53 -20.16 -27.38
N LEU A 770 -28.61 -21.21 -26.56
CA LEU A 770 -29.74 -21.44 -25.67
C LEU A 770 -29.34 -21.07 -24.25
N PHE A 771 -29.90 -19.96 -23.79
CA PHE A 771 -29.59 -19.37 -22.50
C PHE A 771 -30.11 -20.22 -21.33
N SER A 772 -29.24 -20.38 -20.35
CA SER A 772 -29.46 -21.09 -19.09
C SER A 772 -30.44 -20.36 -18.16
N SER A 773 -30.50 -19.02 -18.26
CA SER A 773 -31.43 -18.12 -17.54
C SER A 773 -32.92 -18.32 -17.86
N GLY A 774 -33.26 -19.12 -18.87
CA GLY A 774 -34.63 -19.37 -19.33
C GLY A 774 -35.17 -18.33 -20.32
N ILE A 775 -34.33 -17.39 -20.77
CA ILE A 775 -34.60 -16.52 -21.92
C ILE A 775 -34.69 -17.40 -23.20
N PRO A 776 -35.56 -17.08 -24.18
CA PRO A 776 -35.58 -17.79 -25.47
C PRO A 776 -34.22 -17.75 -26.18
N PHE A 777 -33.89 -18.81 -26.91
CA PHE A 777 -32.61 -18.92 -27.62
C PHE A 777 -32.36 -17.75 -28.62
N GLU A 778 -31.10 -17.34 -28.75
CA GLU A 778 -30.65 -16.39 -29.78
C GLU A 778 -30.03 -17.12 -30.98
N ALA A 779 -30.24 -16.58 -32.19
CA ALA A 779 -29.53 -16.98 -33.41
C ALA A 779 -28.86 -15.77 -34.08
N ALA A 780 -27.53 -15.76 -34.09
CA ALA A 780 -26.73 -14.63 -34.58
C ALA A 780 -25.82 -15.04 -35.75
N ALA A 781 -26.00 -14.41 -36.91
CA ALA A 781 -25.10 -14.60 -38.05
C ALA A 781 -23.80 -13.80 -37.83
N PHE A 782 -22.70 -14.50 -37.58
CA PHE A 782 -21.40 -13.90 -37.32
C PHE A 782 -20.26 -14.83 -37.75
N GLY A 783 -19.49 -14.40 -38.75
CA GLY A 783 -18.43 -15.17 -39.40
C GLY A 783 -18.63 -15.32 -40.92
N SER A 784 -17.74 -16.08 -41.55
CA SER A 784 -17.70 -16.38 -42.98
C SER A 784 -17.28 -17.83 -43.21
N ALA A 785 -17.54 -18.35 -44.42
CA ALA A 785 -17.29 -19.76 -44.72
C ALA A 785 -15.79 -20.11 -44.56
N GLY A 786 -15.49 -21.04 -43.65
CA GLY A 786 -14.12 -21.45 -43.29
C GLY A 786 -13.54 -20.78 -42.05
N ASP A 787 -14.27 -19.84 -41.43
CA ASP A 787 -13.91 -19.30 -40.12
C ASP A 787 -14.13 -20.37 -39.01
N GLN A 788 -13.35 -20.27 -37.93
CA GLN A 788 -13.34 -21.18 -36.79
C GLN A 788 -13.85 -20.47 -35.53
N PRO A 789 -14.79 -21.04 -34.74
CA PRO A 789 -15.27 -20.42 -33.51
C PRO A 789 -14.19 -20.41 -32.41
N VAL A 790 -14.08 -19.30 -31.67
CA VAL A 790 -13.15 -19.07 -30.55
C VAL A 790 -13.75 -18.15 -29.45
N PRO A 791 -14.93 -18.46 -28.91
CA PRO A 791 -15.74 -17.53 -28.11
C PRO A 791 -15.17 -17.36 -26.69
N ALA A 792 -14.82 -16.13 -26.30
CA ALA A 792 -14.28 -15.80 -24.98
C ALA A 792 -14.62 -14.35 -24.62
N ASP A 793 -14.42 -13.93 -23.37
CA ASP A 793 -14.65 -12.55 -22.91
C ASP A 793 -13.51 -11.62 -23.38
N PHE A 794 -13.63 -11.00 -24.56
CA PHE A 794 -12.59 -10.13 -25.14
C PHE A 794 -12.79 -8.64 -24.80
N ASP A 795 -13.96 -8.23 -24.30
CA ASP A 795 -14.21 -6.85 -23.86
C ASP A 795 -14.24 -6.64 -22.33
N GLY A 796 -14.31 -7.69 -21.53
CA GLY A 796 -14.10 -7.71 -20.08
C GLY A 796 -15.36 -7.44 -19.26
N ASP A 797 -16.55 -7.76 -19.77
CA ASP A 797 -17.83 -7.58 -19.06
C ASP A 797 -18.29 -8.80 -18.24
N GLY A 798 -17.52 -9.89 -18.28
CA GLY A 798 -17.82 -11.16 -17.64
C GLY A 798 -18.73 -12.06 -18.46
N LYS A 799 -18.98 -11.76 -19.74
CA LYS A 799 -19.72 -12.62 -20.68
C LYS A 799 -18.81 -13.12 -21.79
N THR A 800 -19.21 -14.22 -22.39
CA THR A 800 -18.55 -14.81 -23.55
C THR A 800 -18.94 -14.02 -24.81
N ASP A 801 -17.98 -13.44 -25.51
CA ASP A 801 -18.24 -12.82 -26.82
C ASP A 801 -18.43 -13.88 -27.92
N LEU A 802 -19.26 -13.54 -28.90
CA LEU A 802 -19.25 -14.23 -30.18
C LEU A 802 -17.94 -13.91 -30.91
N ALA A 803 -17.04 -14.88 -31.03
CA ALA A 803 -15.74 -14.69 -31.64
C ALA A 803 -15.33 -15.81 -32.61
N ILE A 804 -14.68 -15.43 -33.71
CA ILE A 804 -14.16 -16.32 -34.76
C ILE A 804 -12.70 -16.01 -35.09
N PHE A 805 -12.01 -16.99 -35.66
CA PHE A 805 -10.72 -16.83 -36.32
C PHE A 805 -10.86 -17.18 -37.80
N ARG A 806 -10.20 -16.40 -38.66
CA ARG A 806 -10.20 -16.56 -40.12
C ARG A 806 -8.84 -17.07 -40.60
N PRO A 807 -8.67 -18.38 -40.88
CA PRO A 807 -7.38 -18.94 -41.23
C PRO A 807 -6.78 -18.36 -42.51
N SER A 808 -7.61 -17.92 -43.46
CA SER A 808 -7.17 -17.36 -44.74
C SER A 808 -6.50 -15.99 -44.62
N SER A 809 -6.73 -15.26 -43.52
CA SER A 809 -6.12 -13.95 -43.26
C SER A 809 -5.32 -13.89 -41.97
N GLY A 810 -5.46 -14.84 -41.04
CA GLY A 810 -4.83 -14.76 -39.71
C GLY A 810 -5.51 -13.74 -38.79
N GLN A 811 -6.82 -13.53 -38.95
CA GLN A 811 -7.59 -12.56 -38.19
C GLN A 811 -8.52 -13.21 -37.17
N TRP A 812 -8.43 -12.75 -35.93
CA TRP A 812 -9.47 -12.89 -34.93
C TRP A 812 -10.51 -11.79 -35.16
N TRP A 813 -11.78 -12.13 -34.98
CA TRP A 813 -12.90 -11.18 -34.96
C TRP A 813 -13.78 -11.54 -33.78
N TYR A 814 -14.09 -10.58 -32.92
CA TYR A 814 -15.14 -10.74 -31.91
C TYR A 814 -16.20 -9.66 -32.04
N ARG A 815 -17.39 -9.95 -31.51
CA ARG A 815 -18.49 -9.00 -31.40
C ARG A 815 -18.74 -8.73 -29.93
N SER A 816 -18.29 -7.56 -29.48
CA SER A 816 -18.42 -7.05 -28.10
C SER A 816 -19.85 -7.22 -27.57
N SER A 817 -19.99 -7.91 -26.44
CA SER A 817 -21.20 -8.08 -25.66
C SER A 817 -21.73 -6.71 -25.15
N ILE A 818 -20.82 -5.82 -24.72
CA ILE A 818 -21.14 -4.48 -24.19
C ILE A 818 -21.79 -3.59 -25.27
N THR A 819 -21.22 -3.58 -26.48
CA THR A 819 -21.51 -2.54 -27.49
C THR A 819 -22.14 -3.08 -28.78
N GLY A 820 -22.12 -4.40 -28.99
CA GLY A 820 -22.48 -5.05 -30.24
C GLY A 820 -21.52 -4.79 -31.40
N THR A 821 -20.41 -4.04 -31.19
CA THR A 821 -19.44 -3.68 -32.23
C THR A 821 -18.54 -4.87 -32.60
N GLN A 822 -18.12 -4.93 -33.86
CA GLN A 822 -17.23 -5.98 -34.35
C GLN A 822 -15.78 -5.46 -34.40
N ILE A 823 -14.88 -6.16 -33.72
CA ILE A 823 -13.48 -5.79 -33.55
C ILE A 823 -12.61 -6.88 -34.16
N ALA A 824 -11.61 -6.48 -34.96
CA ALA A 824 -10.72 -7.39 -35.66
C ALA A 824 -9.27 -7.23 -35.18
N PHE A 825 -8.60 -8.35 -34.92
CA PHE A 825 -7.21 -8.37 -34.49
C PHE A 825 -6.38 -9.37 -35.32
N GLN A 826 -5.16 -8.98 -35.68
CA GLN A 826 -4.33 -9.70 -36.66
C GLN A 826 -3.20 -10.47 -35.97
N ILE A 827 -3.44 -11.72 -35.61
CA ILE A 827 -2.42 -12.60 -35.00
C ILE A 827 -2.68 -14.08 -35.35
N GLY A 828 -1.61 -14.77 -35.74
CA GLY A 828 -1.63 -16.16 -36.16
C GLY A 828 -1.70 -16.36 -37.68
N ALA A 829 -1.72 -17.63 -38.08
CA ALA A 829 -1.70 -18.09 -39.46
C ALA A 829 -2.49 -19.39 -39.62
N ALA A 830 -2.78 -19.77 -40.88
CA ALA A 830 -3.42 -21.05 -41.18
C ALA A 830 -2.63 -22.24 -40.60
N GLY A 831 -3.31 -23.07 -39.80
CA GLY A 831 -2.72 -24.24 -39.15
C GLY A 831 -2.22 -24.01 -37.72
N ASP A 832 -2.24 -22.77 -37.22
CA ASP A 832 -2.07 -22.50 -35.79
C ASP A 832 -3.26 -23.05 -34.98
N ARG A 833 -3.01 -23.37 -33.71
CA ARG A 833 -4.03 -23.70 -32.70
C ARG A 833 -4.37 -22.45 -31.90
N LEU A 834 -5.63 -22.26 -31.59
CA LEU A 834 -6.17 -21.03 -31.02
C LEU A 834 -6.47 -21.29 -29.55
N VAL A 835 -6.00 -20.46 -28.62
CA VAL A 835 -6.04 -20.75 -27.16
C VAL A 835 -6.29 -19.53 -26.28
N PRO A 836 -7.43 -18.83 -26.47
CA PRO A 836 -7.71 -17.59 -25.73
C PRO A 836 -7.83 -17.84 -24.22
N SER A 837 -7.13 -17.04 -23.43
CA SER A 837 -7.17 -17.04 -21.95
C SER A 837 -6.48 -15.76 -21.44
N ASP A 838 -6.80 -15.32 -20.23
CA ASP A 838 -6.25 -14.10 -19.59
C ASP A 838 -4.83 -14.37 -19.04
N PHE A 839 -3.77 -14.01 -19.77
CA PHE A 839 -2.39 -14.18 -19.29
C PHE A 839 -1.86 -12.96 -18.52
N ASP A 840 -2.47 -11.78 -18.64
CA ASP A 840 -1.97 -10.55 -18.02
C ASP A 840 -2.70 -10.10 -16.74
N ALA A 841 -3.79 -10.79 -16.36
CA ALA A 841 -4.66 -10.55 -15.21
C ALA A 841 -5.44 -9.23 -15.30
N ASP A 842 -6.00 -8.92 -16.46
CA ASP A 842 -6.90 -7.77 -16.65
C ASP A 842 -8.40 -8.14 -16.75
N GLY A 843 -8.71 -9.43 -16.73
CA GLY A 843 -10.08 -9.94 -16.82
C GLY A 843 -10.59 -10.14 -18.26
N LYS A 844 -9.73 -9.99 -19.27
CA LYS A 844 -10.06 -10.24 -20.68
C LYS A 844 -9.28 -11.44 -21.22
N ALA A 845 -9.84 -12.08 -22.24
CA ALA A 845 -9.19 -13.13 -22.98
C ALA A 845 -8.13 -12.56 -23.93
N ASP A 846 -6.88 -13.00 -23.77
CA ASP A 846 -5.81 -12.63 -24.68
C ASP A 846 -5.92 -13.36 -26.02
N TYR A 847 -5.42 -12.73 -27.07
CA TYR A 847 -5.23 -13.41 -28.35
C TYR A 847 -3.99 -14.29 -28.29
N VAL A 848 -4.20 -15.60 -28.19
CA VAL A 848 -3.11 -16.56 -28.10
C VAL A 848 -3.24 -17.64 -29.17
N VAL A 849 -2.12 -17.88 -29.85
CA VAL A 849 -1.98 -18.96 -30.82
C VAL A 849 -0.73 -19.80 -30.53
N TYR A 850 -0.86 -21.12 -30.65
CA TYR A 850 0.26 -22.06 -30.67
C TYR A 850 0.48 -22.57 -32.09
N ARG A 851 1.70 -22.43 -32.61
CA ARG A 851 2.10 -22.86 -33.95
C ARG A 851 2.74 -24.24 -33.90
N PRO A 852 2.07 -25.33 -34.34
CA PRO A 852 2.62 -26.68 -34.21
C PRO A 852 3.90 -26.91 -35.03
N SER A 853 4.05 -26.20 -36.16
CA SER A 853 5.21 -26.34 -37.06
C SER A 853 6.52 -25.79 -36.48
N THR A 854 6.46 -24.92 -35.46
CA THR A 854 7.65 -24.37 -34.76
C THR A 854 7.62 -24.59 -33.25
N SER A 855 6.52 -25.14 -32.71
CA SER A 855 6.27 -25.29 -31.27
C SER A 855 6.33 -23.97 -30.48
N GLN A 856 5.89 -22.88 -31.13
CA GLN A 856 5.93 -21.52 -30.59
C GLN A 856 4.53 -21.02 -30.21
N TRP A 857 4.47 -20.32 -29.10
CA TRP A 857 3.31 -19.56 -28.65
C TRP A 857 3.48 -18.10 -29.02
N PHE A 858 2.46 -17.50 -29.63
CA PHE A 858 2.36 -16.06 -29.83
C PHE A 858 1.20 -15.56 -28.98
N ARG A 859 1.49 -14.67 -28.04
CA ARG A 859 0.52 -14.05 -27.13
C ARG A 859 0.47 -12.55 -27.40
N PHE A 860 -0.71 -11.96 -27.39
CA PHE A 860 -0.88 -10.51 -27.35
C PHE A 860 -1.77 -10.16 -26.15
N GLY A 861 -1.13 -9.58 -25.13
CA GLY A 861 -1.79 -9.15 -23.89
C GLY A 861 -2.70 -7.95 -24.12
N SER A 862 -3.95 -7.99 -23.66
CA SER A 862 -4.90 -6.87 -23.77
C SER A 862 -4.41 -5.59 -23.10
N THR A 863 -3.68 -5.69 -21.98
CA THR A 863 -3.10 -4.53 -21.30
C THR A 863 -1.68 -4.20 -21.79
N ALA A 864 -0.88 -5.20 -22.17
CA ALA A 864 0.53 -4.99 -22.55
C ALA A 864 0.75 -4.35 -23.94
N GLY A 865 -0.26 -4.35 -24.81
CA GLY A 865 -0.21 -3.73 -26.15
C GLY A 865 0.90 -4.25 -27.08
N SER A 866 1.49 -5.40 -26.77
CA SER A 866 2.69 -5.92 -27.41
C SER A 866 2.66 -7.45 -27.52
N MET A 867 3.23 -7.98 -28.61
CA MET A 867 3.24 -9.42 -28.89
C MET A 867 4.46 -10.09 -28.24
N ALA A 868 4.22 -11.08 -27.39
CA ALA A 868 5.24 -11.98 -26.85
C ALA A 868 5.31 -13.28 -27.65
N THR A 869 6.52 -13.69 -28.05
CA THR A 869 6.77 -15.02 -28.63
C THR A 869 7.48 -15.89 -27.59
N VAL A 870 6.95 -17.08 -27.28
CA VAL A 870 7.49 -18.00 -26.27
C VAL A 870 7.66 -19.40 -26.87
N GLN A 871 8.81 -20.02 -26.64
CA GLN A 871 9.05 -21.43 -26.97
C GLN A 871 8.61 -22.31 -25.78
N PHE A 872 7.56 -23.10 -25.93
CA PHE A 872 7.11 -24.03 -24.89
C PHE A 872 6.40 -25.25 -25.51
N GLY A 873 6.77 -26.45 -25.06
CA GLY A 873 6.39 -27.72 -25.70
C GLY A 873 7.27 -28.09 -26.91
N ILE A 874 6.99 -29.26 -27.49
CA ILE A 874 7.68 -29.83 -28.66
C ILE A 874 6.68 -30.26 -29.75
N ALA A 875 7.17 -30.61 -30.93
CA ALA A 875 6.34 -31.02 -32.05
C ALA A 875 5.50 -32.27 -31.71
N GLY A 876 4.18 -32.16 -31.86
CA GLY A 876 3.21 -33.21 -31.52
C GLY A 876 2.55 -33.04 -30.15
N ASP A 877 3.01 -32.10 -29.33
CA ASP A 877 2.30 -31.69 -28.12
C ASP A 877 0.98 -30.97 -28.49
N ILE A 878 -0.07 -31.19 -27.69
CA ILE A 878 -1.37 -30.53 -27.80
C ILE A 878 -1.36 -29.32 -26.87
N PRO A 879 -1.54 -28.08 -27.37
CA PRO A 879 -1.63 -26.91 -26.50
C PRO A 879 -2.93 -26.96 -25.72
N VAL A 880 -2.81 -26.66 -24.43
CA VAL A 880 -3.93 -26.38 -23.53
C VAL A 880 -3.57 -25.12 -22.75
N VAL A 881 -4.57 -24.39 -22.27
CA VAL A 881 -4.30 -23.33 -21.28
C VAL A 881 -5.20 -23.60 -20.08
N GLY A 882 -5.09 -22.81 -19.04
CA GLY A 882 -5.68 -23.14 -17.76
C GLY A 882 -4.90 -22.43 -16.69
N ASP A 883 -5.57 -22.05 -15.62
CA ASP A 883 -4.85 -21.82 -14.39
C ASP A 883 -4.41 -23.16 -13.79
N PHE A 884 -3.11 -23.49 -13.79
CA PHE A 884 -2.62 -24.70 -13.13
C PHE A 884 -1.81 -24.41 -11.84
N ASP A 885 -1.62 -23.15 -11.42
CA ASP A 885 -0.87 -22.80 -10.20
C ASP A 885 -1.63 -21.94 -9.17
N GLY A 886 -2.59 -21.12 -9.58
CA GLY A 886 -3.47 -20.38 -8.70
C GLY A 886 -2.91 -19.05 -8.17
N ASP A 887 -2.61 -18.00 -8.96
CA ASP A 887 -2.35 -16.60 -8.49
C ASP A 887 -2.67 -15.35 -9.41
N GLY A 888 -3.47 -15.44 -10.48
CA GLY A 888 -4.23 -14.37 -11.18
C GLY A 888 -4.53 -14.52 -12.71
N LYS A 889 -4.26 -15.64 -13.40
CA LYS A 889 -3.90 -15.72 -14.86
C LYS A 889 -4.07 -17.13 -15.45
N GLY A 890 -4.07 -17.28 -16.77
CA GLY A 890 -3.82 -18.54 -17.47
C GLY A 890 -2.32 -18.86 -17.58
N ASP A 891 -1.97 -20.15 -17.51
CA ASP A 891 -0.63 -20.68 -17.74
C ASP A 891 -0.44 -21.21 -19.17
N LEU A 892 0.81 -21.22 -19.63
CA LEU A 892 1.18 -21.95 -20.85
C LEU A 892 1.21 -23.44 -20.51
N ALA A 893 0.38 -24.25 -21.14
CA ALA A 893 0.33 -25.68 -20.88
C ALA A 893 0.27 -26.52 -22.16
N ILE A 894 0.73 -27.77 -22.06
CA ILE A 894 0.59 -28.78 -23.10
C ILE A 894 0.21 -30.13 -22.51
N PHE A 895 -0.44 -30.96 -23.31
CA PHE A 895 -0.53 -32.40 -23.12
C PHE A 895 0.30 -33.10 -24.20
N ARG A 896 1.14 -34.06 -23.83
CA ARG A 896 2.01 -34.83 -24.73
C ARG A 896 1.43 -36.22 -24.97
N PRO A 897 0.75 -36.49 -26.11
CA PRO A 897 0.05 -37.76 -26.32
C PRO A 897 0.98 -38.96 -26.42
N SER A 898 2.24 -38.77 -26.83
CA SER A 898 3.22 -39.86 -26.95
C SER A 898 3.61 -40.51 -25.61
N MET A 899 3.44 -39.78 -24.50
CA MET A 899 3.81 -40.20 -23.15
C MET A 899 2.65 -40.16 -22.16
N GLY A 900 1.60 -39.38 -22.41
CA GLY A 900 0.52 -39.12 -21.43
C GLY A 900 0.90 -38.03 -20.40
N ASP A 901 1.87 -37.19 -20.72
CA ASP A 901 2.39 -36.18 -19.80
C ASP A 901 1.75 -34.81 -20.02
N TRP A 902 1.29 -34.18 -18.95
CA TRP A 902 0.96 -32.76 -18.89
C TRP A 902 2.21 -31.97 -18.52
N TRP A 903 2.39 -30.81 -19.15
CA TRP A 903 3.42 -29.84 -18.78
C TRP A 903 2.81 -28.46 -18.74
N TYR A 904 3.13 -27.67 -17.72
CA TYR A 904 2.73 -26.26 -17.65
C TYR A 904 3.83 -25.38 -17.09
N ALA A 905 3.84 -24.11 -17.48
CA ALA A 905 4.78 -23.10 -17.00
C ALA A 905 4.06 -22.18 -16.00
N ALA A 906 4.20 -22.49 -14.71
CA ALA A 906 3.54 -21.83 -13.59
C ALA A 906 3.92 -20.34 -13.53
N SER A 907 3.02 -19.47 -13.99
CA SER A 907 3.27 -18.04 -14.18
C SER A 907 3.53 -17.29 -12.86
N GLY A 908 2.96 -17.77 -11.74
CA GLY A 908 3.21 -17.23 -10.40
C GLY A 908 4.56 -17.59 -9.78
N SER A 909 5.19 -18.62 -10.33
CA SER A 909 6.54 -19.06 -9.96
C SER A 909 7.60 -18.58 -10.95
N GLY A 910 7.34 -17.50 -11.68
CA GLY A 910 8.25 -16.97 -12.70
C GLY A 910 8.34 -17.83 -13.96
N ASN A 911 7.24 -18.50 -14.34
CA ASN A 911 7.15 -19.48 -15.43
C ASN A 911 7.95 -20.78 -15.17
N ALA A 912 8.04 -21.22 -13.91
CA ALA A 912 8.67 -22.49 -13.55
C ALA A 912 7.91 -23.67 -14.18
N GLN A 913 8.60 -24.50 -14.94
CA GLN A 913 7.98 -25.65 -15.63
C GLN A 913 7.68 -26.79 -14.66
N ARG A 914 6.48 -27.34 -14.75
CA ARG A 914 5.99 -28.48 -13.97
C ARG A 914 5.48 -29.56 -14.92
N ALA A 915 5.69 -30.82 -14.57
CA ALA A 915 5.30 -31.98 -15.36
C ALA A 915 4.49 -32.97 -14.51
N THR A 916 3.49 -33.61 -15.09
CA THR A 916 2.67 -34.62 -14.41
C THR A 916 2.23 -35.68 -15.41
N HIS A 917 2.50 -36.95 -15.09
CA HIS A 917 2.10 -38.09 -15.92
C HIS A 917 0.65 -38.46 -15.61
N PHE A 918 -0.29 -38.09 -16.50
CA PHE A 918 -1.71 -38.34 -16.33
C PHE A 918 -2.45 -38.43 -17.68
N GLY A 919 -2.44 -39.63 -18.27
CA GLY A 919 -3.13 -39.92 -19.53
C GLY A 919 -2.42 -41.01 -20.33
N ALA A 920 -2.86 -41.22 -21.55
CA ALA A 920 -2.29 -42.17 -22.51
C ALA A 920 -2.42 -41.66 -23.94
N ASN A 921 -1.73 -42.32 -24.88
CA ASN A 921 -1.86 -42.03 -26.30
C ASN A 921 -3.28 -42.32 -26.81
N GLY A 922 -3.88 -41.34 -27.50
CA GLY A 922 -5.26 -41.38 -27.97
C GLY A 922 -6.29 -40.78 -26.99
N ASP A 923 -5.87 -40.40 -25.78
CA ASP A 923 -6.72 -39.62 -24.87
C ASP A 923 -6.83 -38.16 -25.35
N ILE A 924 -7.98 -37.55 -25.06
CA ILE A 924 -8.30 -36.16 -25.38
C ILE A 924 -8.20 -35.32 -24.11
N PRO A 925 -7.33 -34.29 -24.03
CA PRO A 925 -7.29 -33.40 -22.87
C PRO A 925 -8.54 -32.51 -22.83
N ALA A 926 -9.09 -32.33 -21.64
CA ALA A 926 -10.34 -31.60 -21.38
C ALA A 926 -10.26 -30.83 -20.03
N PRO A 927 -9.21 -30.01 -19.81
CA PRO A 927 -8.92 -29.42 -18.52
C PRO A 927 -9.98 -28.37 -18.10
N ALA A 928 -10.43 -28.42 -16.85
CA ALA A 928 -11.37 -27.49 -16.23
C ALA A 928 -11.35 -27.65 -14.69
N ASP A 929 -12.01 -26.78 -13.93
CA ASP A 929 -12.11 -26.85 -12.46
C ASP A 929 -13.30 -27.74 -12.03
N PHE A 930 -13.12 -29.07 -11.93
CA PHE A 930 -14.21 -30.02 -11.62
C PHE A 930 -14.44 -30.23 -10.12
N ASP A 931 -13.57 -29.71 -9.24
CA ASP A 931 -13.73 -29.84 -7.78
C ASP A 931 -14.08 -28.53 -7.05
N GLY A 932 -13.92 -27.38 -7.71
CA GLY A 932 -14.30 -26.06 -7.23
C GLY A 932 -13.23 -25.39 -6.36
N ASP A 933 -11.96 -25.81 -6.44
CA ASP A 933 -10.86 -25.19 -5.71
C ASP A 933 -10.33 -23.89 -6.34
N GLY A 934 -10.81 -23.54 -7.54
CA GLY A 934 -10.38 -22.35 -8.28
C GLY A 934 -9.03 -22.53 -8.97
N LYS A 935 -8.74 -23.76 -9.41
CA LYS A 935 -7.67 -24.10 -10.36
C LYS A 935 -8.20 -25.09 -11.41
N THR A 936 -7.41 -25.28 -12.45
CA THR A 936 -7.69 -26.18 -13.55
C THR A 936 -7.18 -27.59 -13.23
N ASP A 937 -8.10 -28.56 -13.17
CA ASP A 937 -7.77 -29.97 -13.06
C ASP A 937 -7.16 -30.50 -14.36
N MET A 938 -6.25 -31.47 -14.22
CA MET A 938 -5.78 -32.25 -15.36
C MET A 938 -6.80 -33.33 -15.67
N ALA A 939 -7.62 -33.11 -16.70
CA ALA A 939 -8.68 -34.02 -17.10
C ALA A 939 -8.47 -34.54 -18.53
N ILE A 940 -8.73 -35.84 -18.73
CA ILE A 940 -8.76 -36.48 -20.05
C ILE A 940 -10.08 -37.24 -20.26
N PHE A 941 -10.49 -37.34 -21.52
CA PHE A 941 -11.50 -38.29 -21.99
C PHE A 941 -10.83 -39.34 -22.88
N ARG A 942 -11.13 -40.61 -22.64
CA ARG A 942 -10.61 -41.75 -23.40
C ARG A 942 -11.64 -42.24 -24.41
N PRO A 943 -11.50 -41.95 -25.72
CA PRO A 943 -12.52 -42.29 -26.71
C PRO A 943 -12.69 -43.80 -26.90
N SER A 944 -11.62 -44.58 -26.71
CA SER A 944 -11.64 -46.05 -26.84
C SER A 944 -12.50 -46.75 -25.79
N THR A 945 -12.81 -46.09 -24.66
CA THR A 945 -13.62 -46.65 -23.57
C THR A 945 -14.84 -45.80 -23.20
N GLY A 946 -14.92 -44.54 -23.64
CA GLY A 946 -15.99 -43.61 -23.23
C GLY A 946 -15.88 -43.19 -21.76
N VAL A 947 -14.64 -43.07 -21.23
CA VAL A 947 -14.39 -42.81 -19.80
C VAL A 947 -13.60 -41.52 -19.63
N TRP A 948 -14.06 -40.69 -18.69
CA TRP A 948 -13.36 -39.53 -18.18
C TRP A 948 -12.46 -39.91 -17.00
N TYR A 949 -11.29 -39.29 -16.94
CA TYR A 949 -10.37 -39.36 -15.83
C TYR A 949 -9.96 -37.92 -15.49
N VAL A 950 -10.24 -37.48 -14.27
CA VAL A 950 -9.92 -36.14 -13.77
C VAL A 950 -8.98 -36.28 -12.58
N LEU A 951 -7.82 -35.63 -12.63
CA LEU A 951 -6.88 -35.52 -11.52
C LEU A 951 -7.07 -34.17 -10.84
N LYS A 952 -7.60 -34.21 -9.61
CA LYS A 952 -7.97 -33.03 -8.85
C LYS A 952 -6.77 -32.18 -8.43
N SER A 953 -6.83 -30.88 -8.65
CA SER A 953 -5.83 -29.89 -8.22
C SER A 953 -5.72 -29.78 -6.70
N SER A 954 -6.82 -29.99 -5.97
CA SER A 954 -6.90 -29.80 -4.52
C SER A 954 -6.15 -30.86 -3.70
N ASP A 955 -6.22 -32.13 -4.13
CA ASP A 955 -5.66 -33.27 -3.38
C ASP A 955 -4.93 -34.33 -4.23
N TYR A 956 -4.86 -34.16 -5.55
CA TYR A 956 -4.34 -35.13 -6.53
C TYR A 956 -5.03 -36.50 -6.50
N SER A 957 -6.28 -36.57 -6.03
CA SER A 957 -7.12 -37.76 -6.19
C SER A 957 -7.69 -37.85 -7.61
N ALA A 958 -7.88 -39.08 -8.09
CA ALA A 958 -8.43 -39.34 -9.42
C ALA A 958 -9.94 -39.65 -9.35
N LEU A 959 -10.75 -38.81 -10.00
CA LEU A 959 -12.15 -39.09 -10.31
C LEU A 959 -12.24 -39.81 -11.67
N ILE A 960 -12.96 -40.93 -11.72
CA ILE A 960 -13.10 -41.77 -12.92
C ILE A 960 -14.59 -41.95 -13.22
N VAL A 961 -15.05 -41.52 -14.40
CA VAL A 961 -16.47 -41.48 -14.74
C VAL A 961 -16.72 -42.06 -16.14
N PRO A 962 -17.41 -43.21 -16.28
CA PRO A 962 -17.79 -43.78 -17.57
C PRO A 962 -18.98 -42.99 -18.15
N PHE A 963 -18.70 -41.98 -18.97
CA PHE A 963 -19.70 -41.06 -19.49
C PHE A 963 -19.35 -40.57 -20.91
N GLY A 964 -20.13 -41.01 -21.90
CA GLY A 964 -19.96 -40.66 -23.31
C GLY A 964 -19.55 -41.83 -24.20
N LEU A 965 -19.43 -41.56 -25.50
CA LEU A 965 -19.00 -42.51 -26.54
C LEU A 965 -17.78 -41.96 -27.27
N GLY A 966 -16.97 -42.83 -27.89
CA GLY A 966 -15.74 -42.45 -28.60
C GLY A 966 -15.92 -41.54 -29.84
N THR A 967 -17.15 -41.22 -30.22
CA THR A 967 -17.48 -40.25 -31.30
C THR A 967 -18.01 -38.92 -30.78
N ASP A 968 -18.26 -38.82 -29.47
CA ASP A 968 -18.76 -37.60 -28.86
C ASP A 968 -17.64 -36.55 -28.73
N LYS A 969 -18.05 -35.29 -28.65
CA LYS A 969 -17.20 -34.11 -28.43
C LYS A 969 -17.23 -33.76 -26.95
N VAL A 970 -16.09 -33.54 -26.31
CA VAL A 970 -16.06 -33.11 -24.91
C VAL A 970 -16.33 -31.60 -24.81
N VAL A 971 -17.17 -31.22 -23.84
CA VAL A 971 -17.71 -29.86 -23.69
C VAL A 971 -17.85 -29.47 -22.19
N PRO A 972 -16.84 -29.71 -21.33
CA PRO A 972 -16.97 -29.45 -19.90
C PRO A 972 -17.12 -27.94 -19.64
N ALA A 973 -18.10 -27.57 -18.82
CA ALA A 973 -18.39 -26.21 -18.37
C ALA A 973 -19.35 -26.27 -17.17
N ASP A 974 -19.57 -25.15 -16.48
CA ASP A 974 -20.41 -25.05 -15.29
C ASP A 974 -21.88 -24.79 -15.69
N TYR A 975 -22.64 -25.84 -16.03
CA TYR A 975 -24.02 -25.70 -16.54
C TYR A 975 -25.08 -25.61 -15.43
N ASP A 976 -24.75 -25.93 -14.17
CA ASP A 976 -25.64 -25.73 -13.03
C ASP A 976 -25.31 -24.51 -12.15
N GLY A 977 -24.16 -23.87 -12.34
CA GLY A 977 -23.77 -22.63 -11.66
C GLY A 977 -23.26 -22.83 -10.24
N ASP A 978 -22.82 -24.04 -9.88
CA ASP A 978 -22.37 -24.36 -8.52
C ASP A 978 -20.91 -23.95 -8.24
N GLY A 979 -20.18 -23.50 -9.26
CA GLY A 979 -18.76 -23.19 -9.18
C GLY A 979 -17.85 -24.35 -9.57
N LYS A 980 -18.33 -25.35 -10.33
CA LYS A 980 -17.53 -26.46 -10.87
C LYS A 980 -17.85 -26.74 -12.33
N ALA A 981 -16.87 -27.26 -13.06
CA ALA A 981 -17.08 -27.80 -14.38
C ALA A 981 -17.82 -29.14 -14.31
N ASP A 982 -18.85 -29.29 -15.13
CA ASP A 982 -19.60 -30.53 -15.30
C ASP A 982 -18.92 -31.45 -16.31
N ILE A 983 -19.08 -32.77 -16.10
CA ILE A 983 -18.66 -33.75 -17.09
C ILE A 983 -19.71 -33.79 -18.21
N ALA A 984 -19.34 -33.26 -19.38
CA ALA A 984 -20.28 -33.01 -20.46
C ALA A 984 -19.75 -33.42 -21.84
N VAL A 985 -20.63 -34.01 -22.66
CA VAL A 985 -20.35 -34.42 -24.04
C VAL A 985 -21.47 -34.01 -25.00
N PHE A 986 -21.12 -33.51 -26.20
CA PHE A 986 -22.03 -33.32 -27.31
C PHE A 986 -21.88 -34.47 -28.31
N ARG A 987 -22.99 -35.07 -28.73
CA ARG A 987 -23.03 -36.19 -29.67
C ARG A 987 -23.38 -35.71 -31.09
N PRO A 988 -22.42 -35.66 -32.04
CA PRO A 988 -22.71 -35.16 -33.38
C PRO A 988 -23.70 -36.05 -34.15
N SER A 989 -23.74 -37.36 -33.92
CA SER A 989 -24.67 -38.25 -34.63
C SER A 989 -26.16 -37.97 -34.33
N THR A 990 -26.48 -37.27 -33.24
CA THR A 990 -27.85 -36.94 -32.83
C THR A 990 -28.09 -35.47 -32.55
N GLY A 991 -27.05 -34.63 -32.36
CA GLY A 991 -27.21 -33.23 -31.94
C GLY A 991 -27.61 -33.06 -30.46
N ILE A 992 -27.30 -34.06 -29.62
CA ILE A 992 -27.69 -34.10 -28.21
C ILE A 992 -26.49 -33.79 -27.32
N TRP A 993 -26.68 -32.91 -26.35
CA TRP A 993 -25.79 -32.70 -25.22
C TRP A 993 -26.16 -33.65 -24.09
N TYR A 994 -25.15 -34.25 -23.47
CA TYR A 994 -25.27 -35.05 -22.26
C TYR A 994 -24.37 -34.41 -21.22
N VAL A 995 -24.95 -33.98 -20.10
CA VAL A 995 -24.24 -33.30 -19.01
C VAL A 995 -24.50 -34.07 -17.72
N LEU A 996 -23.46 -34.40 -16.99
CA LEU A 996 -23.54 -34.90 -15.61
C LEU A 996 -23.25 -33.73 -14.68
N ARG A 997 -24.31 -33.00 -14.30
CA ARG A 997 -24.17 -31.75 -13.54
C ARG A 997 -23.77 -32.04 -12.09
N SER A 998 -22.83 -31.25 -11.58
CA SER A 998 -22.09 -31.48 -10.34
C SER A 998 -23.01 -31.56 -9.10
N THR A 999 -24.10 -30.78 -9.09
CA THR A 999 -25.09 -30.73 -8.02
C THR A 999 -26.52 -31.02 -8.50
N GLU A 1000 -26.88 -30.61 -9.72
CA GLU A 1000 -28.22 -30.85 -10.28
C GLU A 1000 -28.36 -32.16 -11.07
N GLY A 1001 -27.31 -32.97 -11.16
CA GLY A 1001 -27.34 -34.30 -11.77
C GLY A 1001 -27.53 -34.34 -13.30
N PHE A 1002 -27.87 -35.52 -13.81
CA PHE A 1002 -27.87 -35.79 -15.25
C PHE A 1002 -28.92 -35.00 -16.06
N LEU A 1003 -28.47 -34.41 -17.17
CA LEU A 1003 -29.26 -33.75 -18.19
C LEU A 1003 -28.94 -34.33 -19.58
N GLY A 1004 -29.99 -34.61 -20.36
CA GLY A 1004 -29.90 -34.93 -21.79
C GLY A 1004 -30.73 -33.92 -22.58
N LEU A 1005 -30.08 -33.12 -23.43
CA LEU A 1005 -30.67 -31.95 -24.09
C LEU A 1005 -30.45 -32.00 -25.60
N GLN A 1006 -31.54 -32.03 -26.39
CA GLN A 1006 -31.47 -31.92 -27.84
C GLN A 1006 -31.25 -30.45 -28.23
N TRP A 1007 -30.00 -30.10 -28.56
CA TRP A 1007 -29.66 -28.73 -28.97
C TRP A 1007 -28.52 -28.70 -29.99
N GLY A 1008 -28.89 -28.66 -31.28
CA GLY A 1008 -27.94 -28.66 -32.40
C GLY A 1008 -28.16 -29.81 -33.38
N ASN A 1009 -27.36 -29.80 -34.44
CA ASN A 1009 -27.36 -30.74 -35.56
C ASN A 1009 -25.99 -31.39 -35.76
N SER A 1010 -25.90 -32.40 -36.64
CA SER A 1010 -24.68 -33.21 -36.83
C SER A 1010 -23.49 -32.51 -37.47
N THR A 1011 -23.69 -31.31 -38.02
CA THR A 1011 -22.64 -30.45 -38.58
C THR A 1011 -22.21 -29.32 -37.65
N ASP A 1012 -22.88 -29.16 -36.51
CA ASP A 1012 -22.67 -28.02 -35.63
C ASP A 1012 -21.44 -28.24 -34.73
N ILE A 1013 -20.74 -27.16 -34.43
CA ILE A 1013 -19.55 -27.13 -33.56
C ILE A 1013 -19.98 -26.54 -32.22
N PRO A 1014 -19.92 -27.29 -31.10
CA PRO A 1014 -20.24 -26.75 -29.78
C PRO A 1014 -19.20 -25.71 -29.36
N ALA A 1015 -19.64 -24.61 -28.72
CA ALA A 1015 -18.77 -23.56 -28.21
C ALA A 1015 -17.71 -24.13 -27.25
N ALA A 1016 -18.13 -24.86 -26.22
CA ALA A 1016 -17.25 -25.56 -25.29
C ALA A 1016 -16.31 -26.62 -25.94
N ASN A 1017 -16.53 -27.00 -27.20
CA ASN A 1017 -15.67 -27.93 -27.95
C ASN A 1017 -14.75 -27.23 -28.97
N SER A 1018 -14.83 -25.90 -29.19
CA SER A 1018 -13.66 -25.22 -29.76
C SER A 1018 -12.42 -25.44 -28.88
N TYR A 1019 -12.65 -25.83 -27.60
CA TYR A 1019 -11.64 -26.02 -26.59
C TYR A 1019 -10.77 -27.29 -26.71
N ILE A 1020 -10.94 -28.10 -27.76
CA ILE A 1020 -10.07 -29.25 -28.05
C ILE A 1020 -8.93 -28.89 -29.04
N THR A 1021 -8.29 -27.77 -28.79
CA THR A 1021 -6.86 -27.67 -28.46
C THR A 1021 -6.70 -26.36 -27.72
N GLN A 1022 -7.02 -26.33 -26.42
CA GLN A 1022 -7.38 -25.09 -25.69
C GLN A 1022 -7.44 -25.33 -24.18
N GLY A 1023 -7.78 -24.27 -23.44
CA GLY A 1023 -8.29 -24.34 -22.08
C GLY A 1023 -8.52 -22.92 -21.54
N THR A 1024 -8.39 -22.70 -20.23
CA THR A 1024 -9.19 -21.67 -19.53
C THR A 1024 -8.42 -20.74 -18.57
N THR A 1025 -9.19 -20.02 -17.76
CA THR A 1025 -8.94 -19.14 -16.61
C THR A 1025 -9.38 -19.87 -15.31
N LEU A 1026 -9.26 -19.39 -14.05
CA LEU A 1026 -8.59 -18.25 -13.38
C LEU A 1026 -8.31 -18.63 -11.89
N ARG A 1027 -7.65 -17.74 -11.10
CA ARG A 1027 -6.65 -18.09 -10.04
C ARG A 1027 -6.88 -17.47 -8.62
N THR A 1028 -6.37 -18.08 -7.51
CA THR A 1028 -5.52 -17.47 -6.39
C THR A 1028 -5.39 -18.23 -5.01
N GLY A 1029 -4.32 -19.00 -4.79
CA GLY A 1029 -3.16 -18.62 -3.92
C GLY A 1029 -3.10 -19.01 -2.42
N SER A 1030 -2.15 -19.88 -2.01
CA SER A 1030 -1.54 -19.85 -0.66
C SER A 1030 -0.24 -20.68 -0.53
N LEU A 1031 0.82 -20.05 0.00
CA LEU A 1031 2.15 -20.64 0.27
C LEU A 1031 2.16 -21.66 1.42
N GLY A 1032 2.87 -22.77 1.24
CA GLY A 1032 3.21 -23.73 2.30
C GLY A 1032 4.66 -23.54 2.81
N SER A 1033 4.82 -23.18 4.08
CA SER A 1033 6.12 -22.95 4.73
C SER A 1033 7.01 -24.20 4.80
N PRO A 1034 8.35 -24.06 4.80
CA PRO A 1034 9.26 -25.20 4.81
C PRO A 1034 9.21 -25.95 6.15
N ARG A 1035 8.94 -27.27 6.11
CA ARG A 1035 9.14 -28.18 7.25
C ARG A 1035 10.05 -29.35 6.89
N GLY A 1036 11.17 -29.43 7.62
CA GLY A 1036 11.74 -30.71 8.03
C GLY A 1036 12.76 -31.35 7.09
N MET A 1037 13.99 -30.83 7.04
CA MET A 1037 15.13 -31.70 6.79
C MET A 1037 15.26 -32.72 7.93
N ARG A 1038 15.06 -34.01 7.61
CA ARG A 1038 15.58 -35.14 8.39
C ARG A 1038 16.48 -36.00 7.50
N SER A 1039 17.76 -36.04 7.89
CA SER A 1039 18.77 -37.10 7.68
C SER A 1039 18.57 -38.14 6.56
N GLY A 1040 19.55 -38.27 5.64
CA GLY A 1040 19.46 -39.28 4.59
C GLY A 1040 20.73 -39.64 3.77
N ARG A 1041 21.92 -39.67 4.40
CA ARG A 1041 23.26 -39.96 3.80
C ARG A 1041 23.89 -38.87 2.93
#